data_AF-E6QEN3-F1
#
_entry.id   AF-E6QEN3-F1
#
_cell.length_a   1.000
_cell.length_b   1.000
_cell.length_c   1.000
_cell.angle_alpha   90.00
_cell.angle_beta   90.00
_cell.angle_gamma   90.00
#
_symmetry.space_group_name_H-M   'P 1'
#
loop_
_entity.id
_entity.type
_entity.pdbx_description
1 polymer ?
#
loop_
_entity_poly.entity_id
_entity_poly.type
_entity_poly.pdbx_seq_one_letter_code
_entity_poly.pdbx_strand_id
1 'polypeptide(L)'
;MQKQLLVVLGMHRSGTSAIARGLQALGASLGDALLPAGFDNPKGFWEDRDMLRINEALLAELQSAYDRVGLLTPDDRPPVVAALENDARTALAQKFAQVDFFALKDPRMARLLPFWQRVFAAADLSVAYVIALRNPLSVADSLARRNGFDRVKSALLWQEHLLAAVHHTQGQRRVVVDYDRLLDDPEAAFRRIAEQLGIAPVHPEALREYQANFLDASLRHTRYTREDVRNAPDLPQGVRDLYPLLADCAEDGRSLDDPALVRLVAEQREALCSSGPVLDLLGRLDARVQYQGQRLGEQDRVRTELEQTLTRLGEAHAEIHGEAQRLREERVEQEEKIVELQSQAAELLALRATRLWRLRDTLRLEPWSLGKAARIAHLSLSLATPAPLRRRIPAVLRRNLSARILPPAAAAGDFDADLYVHLYPDVAAAGVDPHTHYQRYGRPEGRLGQLPSIPGLDTLHDLDPDRETVLVVCHEGSRTGAPILGYNLVRELLPQYNVVTLFLGPGPMLEACRALGAAVLGPTTHHRHPLIADRTIAAILERVPLRFALINSVEARFPLAPLAHRHIPTISLLHEFAANTRPHGAFLETARWSGATVFSSRLTRDDAWASHGELREIAFPIIPQGRCVLPGGGAKGASAPGPSSAVRPADFPADGLVVLGLGGVHIRKGVDLFLDCAARVCRSAPDLPIRFVWVGKGYDPENDAHYSVYLADQIQRAGLAQRVQFLDELPDLQGVYAAADILLLSSRLDPLPNVAIDALSEGLPVLCFDAATGIADILREHGLTDACVAPYLDTARMAEQLLAIARSPALRRDLAERASRLAVETFRMPHYVARIVALAEAQHRRSQQEVTDIATIVDAGVLQPACALQPGTNATDTEEAAWLYVRSWASGVSPRKPFPGFHPGMYRERHGQAQPDADPLADYLRQGRPEGPWLLPLITPATPVRPVHGQRIALHIHAFYPDLVAPILDALGQNQTPMDLLVSVVDEGDRQRLTPLFQGYWAGRVEVRAVPNRGRDLGPFCTAFADTIRRNYDLVGHVHTKRSPEIGAEAGRQWVHFLLTNLLGGATPMADRILGAMAADPRLGMVFPDDPNIVSWGENRPHAEAMAQRLEIDPLPEAIVFPVGSMFWARVVALEPLLTLGLSWPDYPAEPLPYDGSLLHALERLLPLVVTKTGHTLALSHVPGVTR
;
A
#
# COMPACT_ATOMS: atom_id res chain seq x y z
N MET A 1 0.33 -8.90 -60.65
CA MET A 1 0.43 -10.33 -61.07
C MET A 1 -0.48 -11.18 -60.18
N GLN A 2 -0.49 -12.51 -60.22
CA GLN A 2 -1.04 -13.26 -59.07
C GLN A 2 -0.10 -13.06 -57.88
N LYS A 3 -0.63 -12.67 -56.73
CA LYS A 3 0.19 -12.30 -55.57
C LYS A 3 0.82 -13.55 -54.94
N GLN A 4 2.12 -13.47 -54.66
CA GLN A 4 2.92 -14.60 -54.18
C GLN A 4 3.17 -14.49 -52.68
N LEU A 5 3.00 -15.60 -51.96
CA LEU A 5 3.26 -15.68 -50.52
C LEU A 5 4.24 -16.83 -50.23
N LEU A 6 5.41 -16.49 -49.67
CA LEU A 6 6.27 -17.46 -49.00
C LEU A 6 5.88 -17.60 -47.54
N VAL A 7 5.80 -18.84 -47.04
CA VAL A 7 5.56 -19.10 -45.61
C VAL A 7 6.69 -19.97 -45.05
N VAL A 8 7.41 -19.44 -44.06
CA VAL A 8 8.49 -20.14 -43.37
C VAL A 8 7.93 -20.89 -42.16
N LEU A 9 7.97 -22.21 -42.21
CA LEU A 9 7.45 -23.12 -41.18
C LEU A 9 8.60 -23.81 -40.45
N GLY A 10 8.46 -24.08 -39.16
CA GLY A 10 9.45 -24.81 -38.37
C GLY A 10 9.30 -24.55 -36.88
N MET A 11 10.03 -25.31 -36.06
CA MET A 11 10.06 -25.12 -34.61
C MET A 11 10.77 -23.81 -34.23
N HIS A 12 10.42 -23.23 -33.07
CA HIS A 12 11.23 -22.16 -32.48
C HIS A 12 12.70 -22.60 -32.38
N ARG A 13 13.65 -21.72 -32.74
CA ARG A 13 15.09 -22.00 -32.80
C ARG A 13 15.57 -22.97 -33.89
N SER A 14 14.72 -23.45 -34.81
CA SER A 14 15.15 -24.28 -35.96
C SER A 14 15.77 -23.49 -37.13
N GLY A 15 16.10 -22.20 -36.94
CA GLY A 15 16.70 -21.36 -37.98
C GLY A 15 15.72 -20.53 -38.80
N THR A 16 14.41 -20.65 -38.55
CA THR A 16 13.33 -19.90 -39.23
C THR A 16 13.60 -18.40 -39.39
N SER A 17 14.15 -17.73 -38.37
CA SER A 17 14.50 -16.29 -38.42
C SER A 17 15.59 -15.96 -39.45
N ALA A 18 16.60 -16.83 -39.60
CA ALA A 18 17.70 -16.62 -40.55
C ALA A 18 17.23 -16.86 -41.99
N ILE A 19 16.47 -17.95 -42.20
CA ILE A 19 15.79 -18.24 -43.46
C ILE A 19 14.92 -17.03 -43.87
N ALA A 20 14.06 -16.53 -42.98
CA ALA A 20 13.13 -15.43 -43.26
C ALA A 20 13.85 -14.15 -43.70
N ARG A 21 14.88 -13.68 -42.98
CA ARG A 21 15.66 -12.51 -43.41
C ARG A 21 16.35 -12.74 -44.77
N GLY A 22 16.85 -13.94 -45.02
CA GLY A 22 17.46 -14.28 -46.30
C GLY A 22 16.50 -14.34 -47.50
N LEU A 23 15.19 -14.51 -47.29
CA LEU A 23 14.18 -14.46 -48.38
C LEU A 23 14.10 -13.09 -49.07
N GLN A 24 14.60 -12.02 -48.45
CA GLN A 24 14.74 -10.71 -49.12
C GLN A 24 15.74 -10.78 -50.29
N ALA A 25 16.72 -11.69 -50.26
CA ALA A 25 17.60 -11.95 -51.41
C ALA A 25 16.89 -12.65 -52.59
N LEU A 26 15.67 -13.15 -52.40
CA LEU A 26 14.80 -13.64 -53.48
C LEU A 26 13.80 -12.56 -53.95
N GLY A 27 13.85 -11.34 -53.39
CA GLY A 27 12.94 -10.24 -53.72
C GLY A 27 11.62 -10.21 -52.92
N ALA A 28 11.47 -11.06 -51.89
CA ALA A 28 10.28 -11.05 -51.04
C ALA A 28 10.31 -9.92 -50.01
N SER A 29 9.21 -9.20 -49.82
CA SER A 29 9.07 -8.24 -48.71
C SER A 29 8.72 -8.95 -47.39
N LEU A 30 9.22 -8.41 -46.27
CA LEU A 30 8.86 -8.84 -44.91
C LEU A 30 7.93 -7.83 -44.19
N GLY A 31 7.72 -6.65 -44.78
CA GLY A 31 6.97 -5.55 -44.16
C GLY A 31 7.70 -4.88 -42.99
N ASP A 32 7.14 -3.76 -42.51
CA ASP A 32 7.77 -2.89 -41.51
C ASP A 32 7.32 -3.19 -40.06
N ALA A 33 6.21 -3.92 -39.90
CA ALA A 33 5.56 -4.20 -38.62
C ALA A 33 6.19 -5.39 -37.85
N LEU A 34 7.52 -5.51 -37.90
CA LEU A 34 8.25 -6.66 -37.35
C LEU A 34 8.45 -6.56 -35.83
N LEU A 35 8.53 -7.72 -35.17
CA LEU A 35 8.88 -7.84 -33.76
C LEU A 35 10.38 -7.48 -33.55
N PRO A 36 10.71 -6.52 -32.66
CA PRO A 36 12.08 -6.04 -32.47
C PRO A 36 13.00 -7.12 -31.89
N ALA A 37 14.32 -6.90 -31.98
CA ALA A 37 15.30 -7.78 -31.37
C ALA A 37 15.14 -7.86 -29.83
N GLY A 38 15.21 -9.07 -29.31
CA GLY A 38 15.19 -9.36 -27.86
C GLY A 38 16.54 -9.88 -27.38
N PHE A 39 16.76 -9.88 -26.06
CA PHE A 39 17.98 -10.41 -25.44
C PHE A 39 18.27 -11.86 -25.86
N ASP A 40 17.23 -12.70 -25.97
CA ASP A 40 17.35 -14.09 -26.40
C ASP A 40 17.54 -14.24 -27.92
N ASN A 41 17.32 -13.19 -28.72
CA ASN A 41 17.53 -13.21 -30.18
C ASN A 41 18.00 -11.83 -30.71
N PRO A 42 19.29 -11.48 -30.52
CA PRO A 42 19.80 -10.13 -30.81
C PRO A 42 19.75 -9.70 -32.28
N LYS A 43 19.62 -10.63 -33.23
CA LYS A 43 19.50 -10.32 -34.67
C LYS A 43 18.04 -10.21 -35.16
N GLY A 44 17.07 -10.02 -34.26
CA GLY A 44 15.66 -9.80 -34.61
C GLY A 44 14.88 -11.10 -34.86
N PHE A 45 13.57 -11.08 -34.57
CA PHE A 45 12.71 -12.25 -34.74
C PHE A 45 12.18 -12.42 -36.16
N TRP A 46 11.99 -11.33 -36.91
CA TRP A 46 11.39 -11.35 -38.25
C TRP A 46 10.01 -12.03 -38.25
N GLU A 47 9.29 -11.86 -37.13
CA GLU A 47 7.88 -12.24 -36.93
C GLU A 47 7.04 -10.96 -37.10
N ASP A 48 5.99 -11.00 -37.93
CA ASP A 48 5.07 -9.87 -38.12
C ASP A 48 4.12 -9.75 -36.92
N ARG A 49 4.00 -8.54 -36.35
CA ARG A 49 3.28 -8.31 -35.09
C ARG A 49 1.78 -8.57 -35.18
N ASP A 50 1.16 -8.35 -36.33
CA ASP A 50 -0.28 -8.58 -36.50
C ASP A 50 -0.59 -10.08 -36.62
N MET A 51 0.26 -10.79 -37.37
CA MET A 51 0.18 -12.25 -37.52
C MET A 51 0.46 -12.96 -36.20
N LEU A 52 1.45 -12.48 -35.44
CA LEU A 52 1.78 -12.94 -34.09
C LEU A 52 0.60 -12.79 -33.12
N ARG A 53 -0.02 -11.58 -33.06
CA ARG A 53 -1.22 -11.33 -32.23
C ARG A 53 -2.34 -12.33 -32.53
N ILE A 54 -2.58 -12.60 -33.81
CA ILE A 54 -3.63 -13.53 -34.25
C ILE A 54 -3.27 -14.98 -33.86
N ASN A 55 -2.00 -15.39 -34.00
CA ASN A 55 -1.54 -16.71 -33.60
C ASN A 55 -1.65 -16.94 -32.09
N GLU A 56 -1.35 -15.93 -31.27
CA GLU A 56 -1.43 -16.05 -29.81
C GLU A 56 -2.88 -16.01 -29.30
N ALA A 57 -3.74 -15.18 -29.90
CA ALA A 57 -5.18 -15.22 -29.64
C ALA A 57 -5.80 -16.57 -30.03
N LEU A 58 -5.46 -17.10 -31.21
CA LEU A 58 -5.97 -18.39 -31.69
C LEU A 58 -5.50 -19.57 -30.84
N LEU A 59 -4.25 -19.54 -30.34
CA LEU A 59 -3.76 -20.55 -29.38
C LEU A 59 -4.52 -20.48 -28.05
N ALA A 60 -4.80 -19.27 -27.53
CA ALA A 60 -5.54 -19.10 -26.29
C ALA A 60 -6.98 -19.65 -26.37
N GLU A 61 -7.69 -19.36 -27.46
CA GLU A 61 -9.04 -19.91 -27.72
C GLU A 61 -9.05 -21.44 -27.89
N LEU A 62 -7.98 -21.99 -28.49
CA LEU A 62 -7.73 -23.44 -28.56
C LEU A 62 -7.16 -24.02 -27.24
N GLN A 63 -7.22 -23.27 -26.13
CA GLN A 63 -6.71 -23.62 -24.80
C GLN A 63 -5.25 -24.12 -24.80
N SER A 64 -4.42 -23.63 -25.71
CA SER A 64 -3.07 -24.10 -25.97
C SER A 64 -2.04 -22.96 -25.94
N ALA A 65 -0.76 -23.31 -26.09
CA ALA A 65 0.36 -22.37 -26.04
C ALA A 65 1.49 -22.84 -26.97
N TYR A 66 2.38 -21.91 -27.34
CA TYR A 66 3.50 -22.17 -28.25
C TYR A 66 4.44 -23.28 -27.74
N ASP A 67 4.55 -23.44 -26.42
CA ASP A 67 5.38 -24.44 -25.74
C ASP A 67 4.59 -25.61 -25.11
N ARG A 68 3.25 -25.62 -25.18
CA ARG A 68 2.45 -26.76 -24.73
C ARG A 68 2.51 -27.87 -25.77
N VAL A 69 2.88 -29.08 -25.35
CA VAL A 69 2.83 -30.31 -26.14
C VAL A 69 1.37 -30.72 -26.36
N GLY A 70 1.04 -31.17 -27.57
CA GLY A 70 -0.28 -31.63 -28.00
C GLY A 70 -0.58 -31.20 -29.44
N LEU A 71 -0.96 -32.13 -30.32
CA LEU A 71 -1.43 -31.79 -31.67
C LEU A 71 -2.81 -31.12 -31.60
N LEU A 72 -2.95 -29.98 -32.28
CA LEU A 72 -4.23 -29.27 -32.39
C LEU A 72 -5.15 -30.00 -33.38
N THR A 73 -6.31 -30.46 -32.92
CA THR A 73 -7.34 -31.08 -33.76
C THR A 73 -8.15 -30.02 -34.51
N PRO A 74 -8.52 -30.23 -35.80
CA PRO A 74 -9.21 -29.19 -36.59
C PRO A 74 -10.68 -28.95 -36.24
N ASP A 75 -11.34 -29.92 -35.62
CA ASP A 75 -12.80 -30.05 -35.57
C ASP A 75 -13.38 -29.85 -34.16
N ASP A 76 -13.45 -28.60 -33.73
CA ASP A 76 -14.62 -28.01 -33.07
C ASP A 76 -14.44 -26.48 -33.02
N ARG A 77 -15.46 -25.69 -33.39
CA ARG A 77 -15.31 -24.23 -33.57
C ARG A 77 -16.27 -23.39 -32.72
N PRO A 78 -15.78 -22.71 -31.66
CA PRO A 78 -16.50 -21.57 -31.09
C PRO A 78 -16.53 -20.38 -32.07
N PRO A 79 -17.54 -19.48 -32.01
CA PRO A 79 -17.72 -18.39 -32.99
C PRO A 79 -16.53 -17.44 -33.15
N VAL A 80 -15.71 -17.28 -32.10
CA VAL A 80 -14.52 -16.43 -32.06
C VAL A 80 -13.50 -16.73 -33.18
N VAL A 81 -13.39 -18.00 -33.60
CA VAL A 81 -12.46 -18.40 -34.69
C VAL A 81 -12.81 -17.71 -36.02
N ALA A 82 -14.09 -17.45 -36.28
CA ALA A 82 -14.53 -16.75 -37.50
C ALA A 82 -14.17 -15.25 -37.48
N ALA A 83 -14.14 -14.62 -36.30
CA ALA A 83 -13.66 -13.24 -36.15
C ALA A 83 -12.15 -13.16 -36.42
N LEU A 84 -11.37 -14.11 -35.88
CA LEU A 84 -9.93 -14.22 -36.13
C LEU A 84 -9.60 -14.50 -37.61
N GLU A 85 -10.40 -15.31 -38.32
CA GLU A 85 -10.25 -15.50 -39.77
C GLU A 85 -10.47 -14.19 -40.55
N ASN A 86 -11.35 -13.29 -40.08
CA ASN A 86 -11.56 -11.98 -40.71
C ASN A 86 -10.41 -11.00 -40.40
N ASP A 87 -9.95 -10.92 -39.14
CA ASP A 87 -8.76 -10.15 -38.74
C ASP A 87 -7.54 -10.54 -39.59
N ALA A 88 -7.31 -11.84 -39.76
CA ALA A 88 -6.22 -12.39 -40.56
C ALA A 88 -6.30 -11.98 -42.03
N ARG A 89 -7.49 -12.04 -42.64
CA ARG A 89 -7.70 -11.57 -44.03
C ARG A 89 -7.47 -10.06 -44.15
N THR A 90 -7.92 -9.25 -43.19
CA THR A 90 -7.72 -7.80 -43.19
C THR A 90 -6.24 -7.43 -43.08
N ALA A 91 -5.52 -8.00 -42.10
CA ALA A 91 -4.10 -7.73 -41.92
C ALA A 91 -3.27 -8.20 -43.12
N LEU A 92 -3.56 -9.38 -43.68
CA LEU A 92 -2.85 -9.89 -44.85
C LEU A 92 -3.11 -9.04 -46.11
N ALA A 93 -4.34 -8.57 -46.32
CA ALA A 93 -4.66 -7.63 -47.40
C ALA A 93 -3.92 -6.29 -47.27
N GLN A 94 -3.66 -5.81 -46.04
CA GLN A 94 -2.83 -4.63 -45.79
C GLN A 94 -1.36 -4.86 -46.16
N LYS A 95 -0.74 -6.01 -45.80
CA LYS A 95 0.65 -6.31 -46.22
C LYS A 95 0.78 -6.32 -47.74
N PHE A 96 -0.19 -6.94 -48.43
CA PHE A 96 -0.26 -6.98 -49.89
C PHE A 96 -0.80 -5.69 -50.54
N ALA A 97 -0.96 -4.57 -49.81
CA ALA A 97 -1.44 -3.32 -50.40
C ALA A 97 -0.40 -2.60 -51.27
N GLN A 98 0.90 -2.79 -50.98
CA GLN A 98 2.01 -2.11 -51.67
C GLN A 98 3.05 -3.05 -52.31
N VAL A 99 2.90 -4.37 -52.14
CA VAL A 99 3.78 -5.39 -52.74
C VAL A 99 2.98 -6.55 -53.33
N ASP A 100 3.50 -7.14 -54.41
CA ASP A 100 2.95 -8.35 -55.05
C ASP A 100 3.62 -9.66 -54.56
N PHE A 101 4.74 -9.57 -53.83
CA PHE A 101 5.48 -10.71 -53.28
C PHE A 101 5.87 -10.48 -51.82
N PHE A 102 5.41 -11.34 -50.92
CA PHE A 102 5.59 -11.24 -49.47
C PHE A 102 6.11 -12.57 -48.89
N ALA A 103 6.89 -12.49 -47.81
CA ALA A 103 7.33 -13.63 -47.03
C ALA A 103 6.92 -13.48 -45.57
N LEU A 104 6.28 -14.52 -45.03
CA LEU A 104 5.74 -14.55 -43.68
C LEU A 104 6.38 -15.68 -42.85
N LYS A 105 6.70 -15.37 -41.59
CA LYS A 105 7.28 -16.30 -40.63
C LYS A 105 6.67 -16.08 -39.25
N ASP A 106 6.16 -17.15 -38.65
CA ASP A 106 5.98 -17.35 -37.21
C ASP A 106 5.99 -18.87 -36.96
N PRO A 107 6.87 -19.41 -36.10
CA PRO A 107 6.91 -20.84 -35.79
C PRO A 107 5.55 -21.44 -35.42
N ARG A 108 4.68 -20.68 -34.72
CA ARG A 108 3.32 -21.09 -34.32
C ARG A 108 2.46 -21.48 -35.53
N MET A 109 2.70 -20.87 -36.70
CA MET A 109 1.97 -21.17 -37.93
C MET A 109 2.16 -22.61 -38.43
N ALA A 110 3.22 -23.31 -38.02
CA ALA A 110 3.39 -24.73 -38.36
C ALA A 110 2.28 -25.59 -37.73
N ARG A 111 1.86 -25.29 -36.50
CA ARG A 111 0.75 -25.96 -35.79
C ARG A 111 -0.62 -25.40 -36.20
N LEU A 112 -0.68 -24.10 -36.51
CA LEU A 112 -1.91 -23.39 -36.91
C LEU A 112 -2.18 -23.44 -38.43
N LEU A 113 -1.42 -24.21 -39.21
CA LEU A 113 -1.45 -24.13 -40.68
C LEU A 113 -2.84 -24.37 -41.31
N PRO A 114 -3.70 -25.28 -40.80
CA PRO A 114 -5.06 -25.45 -41.32
C PRO A 114 -5.95 -24.20 -41.23
N PHE A 115 -5.71 -23.29 -40.28
CA PHE A 115 -6.38 -21.99 -40.21
C PHE A 115 -5.84 -21.06 -41.29
N TRP A 116 -4.51 -20.91 -41.36
CA TRP A 116 -3.87 -20.01 -42.31
C TRP A 116 -4.10 -20.39 -43.77
N GLN A 117 -4.16 -21.69 -44.10
CA GLN A 117 -4.50 -22.14 -45.46
C GLN A 117 -5.91 -21.70 -45.90
N ARG A 118 -6.89 -21.61 -44.99
CA ARG A 118 -8.21 -21.05 -45.30
C ARG A 118 -8.15 -19.55 -45.54
N VAL A 119 -7.39 -18.83 -44.71
CA VAL A 119 -7.13 -17.38 -44.89
C VAL A 119 -6.47 -17.09 -46.24
N PHE A 120 -5.46 -17.88 -46.63
CA PHE A 120 -4.75 -17.73 -47.90
C PHE A 120 -5.62 -18.06 -49.12
N ALA A 121 -6.41 -19.14 -49.05
CA ALA A 121 -7.37 -19.49 -50.10
C ALA A 121 -8.47 -18.41 -50.25
N ALA A 122 -8.97 -17.88 -49.13
CA ALA A 122 -9.94 -16.78 -49.10
C ALA A 122 -9.33 -15.39 -49.44
N ALA A 123 -8.07 -15.37 -49.91
CA ALA A 123 -7.33 -14.21 -50.39
C ALA A 123 -6.68 -14.41 -51.79
N ASP A 124 -6.95 -15.54 -52.46
CA ASP A 124 -6.43 -15.91 -53.79
C ASP A 124 -4.90 -15.81 -53.96
N LEU A 125 -4.15 -16.23 -52.92
CA LEU A 125 -2.70 -16.13 -52.89
C LEU A 125 -2.00 -17.37 -53.47
N SER A 126 -0.96 -17.13 -54.28
CA SER A 126 -0.06 -18.15 -54.81
C SER A 126 0.99 -18.53 -53.76
N VAL A 127 0.62 -19.45 -52.85
CA VAL A 127 1.47 -19.83 -51.70
C VAL A 127 2.59 -20.80 -52.10
N ALA A 128 3.73 -20.70 -51.41
CA ALA A 128 4.81 -21.70 -51.39
C ALA A 128 5.44 -21.76 -49.98
N TYR A 129 6.00 -22.91 -49.60
CA TYR A 129 6.41 -23.20 -48.22
C TYR A 129 7.91 -23.51 -48.08
N VAL A 130 8.55 -22.97 -47.04
CA VAL A 130 9.93 -23.28 -46.67
C VAL A 130 9.94 -23.91 -45.29
N ILE A 131 10.33 -25.19 -45.20
CA ILE A 131 10.36 -25.95 -43.94
C ILE A 131 11.78 -25.89 -43.36
N ALA A 132 11.94 -25.14 -42.27
CA ALA A 132 13.19 -24.91 -41.57
C ALA A 132 13.57 -26.10 -40.67
N LEU A 133 14.43 -26.97 -41.19
CA LEU A 133 14.98 -28.11 -40.46
C LEU A 133 16.21 -27.70 -39.65
N ARG A 134 16.32 -28.21 -38.44
CA ARG A 134 17.55 -28.19 -37.63
C ARG A 134 17.59 -29.44 -36.78
N ASN A 135 18.80 -29.93 -36.50
CA ASN A 135 19.00 -31.09 -35.63
C ASN A 135 18.23 -30.95 -34.29
N PRO A 136 17.42 -31.96 -33.87
CA PRO A 136 16.57 -31.86 -32.68
C PRO A 136 17.37 -31.65 -31.39
N LEU A 137 18.59 -32.19 -31.27
CA LEU A 137 19.46 -31.95 -30.12
C LEU A 137 19.90 -30.47 -30.06
N SER A 138 20.29 -29.88 -31.19
CA SER A 138 20.63 -28.45 -31.27
C SER A 138 19.45 -27.53 -30.96
N VAL A 139 18.21 -27.97 -31.22
CA VAL A 139 16.99 -27.24 -30.84
C VAL A 139 16.72 -27.40 -29.34
N ALA A 140 16.81 -28.62 -28.80
CA ALA A 140 16.63 -28.88 -27.37
C ALA A 140 17.63 -28.11 -26.50
N ASP A 141 18.93 -28.16 -26.81
CA ASP A 141 19.95 -27.43 -26.06
C ASP A 141 19.84 -25.90 -26.26
N SER A 142 19.11 -25.42 -27.28
CA SER A 142 18.75 -24.01 -27.44
C SER A 142 17.50 -23.61 -26.65
N LEU A 143 16.61 -24.55 -26.32
CA LEU A 143 15.39 -24.32 -25.54
C LEU A 143 15.66 -24.51 -24.04
N ALA A 144 16.50 -25.47 -23.65
CA ALA A 144 17.01 -25.62 -22.29
C ALA A 144 17.70 -24.33 -21.81
N ARG A 145 18.64 -23.79 -22.61
CA ARG A 145 19.34 -22.51 -22.29
C ARG A 145 18.45 -21.27 -22.28
N ARG A 146 17.30 -21.29 -22.97
CA ARG A 146 16.40 -20.12 -23.11
C ARG A 146 15.25 -20.13 -22.11
N ASN A 147 14.67 -21.31 -21.90
CA ASN A 147 13.38 -21.49 -21.24
C ASN A 147 13.45 -22.49 -20.07
N GLY A 148 14.61 -23.10 -19.80
CA GLY A 148 14.73 -24.19 -18.82
C GLY A 148 13.99 -25.47 -19.23
N PHE A 149 13.57 -25.59 -20.50
CA PHE A 149 12.77 -26.72 -20.94
C PHE A 149 13.58 -28.01 -20.95
N ASP A 150 12.93 -29.07 -20.45
CA ASP A 150 13.40 -30.44 -20.58
C ASP A 150 13.65 -30.84 -22.05
N ARG A 151 14.60 -31.75 -22.26
CA ARG A 151 15.00 -32.22 -23.59
C ARG A 151 13.90 -33.05 -24.26
N VAL A 152 13.16 -33.86 -23.52
CA VAL A 152 12.04 -34.65 -24.06
C VAL A 152 10.88 -33.73 -24.46
N LYS A 153 10.51 -32.75 -23.60
CA LYS A 153 9.54 -31.69 -23.96
C LYS A 153 9.96 -30.99 -25.26
N SER A 154 11.22 -30.57 -25.34
CA SER A 154 11.78 -29.87 -26.50
C SER A 154 11.77 -30.72 -27.78
N ALA A 155 12.05 -32.02 -27.67
CA ALA A 155 12.02 -32.97 -28.77
C ALA A 155 10.60 -33.25 -29.28
N LEU A 156 9.62 -33.38 -28.38
CA LEU A 156 8.21 -33.53 -28.74
C LEU A 156 7.66 -32.29 -29.45
N LEU A 157 7.95 -31.08 -28.95
CA LEU A 157 7.59 -29.84 -29.63
C LEU A 157 8.21 -29.74 -31.03
N TRP A 158 9.48 -30.11 -31.18
CA TRP A 158 10.14 -30.20 -32.50
C TRP A 158 9.42 -31.18 -33.44
N GLN A 159 9.01 -32.34 -32.92
CA GLN A 159 8.31 -33.36 -33.69
C GLN A 159 6.95 -32.85 -34.18
N GLU A 160 6.15 -32.24 -33.31
CA GLU A 160 4.82 -31.71 -33.63
C GLU A 160 4.88 -30.62 -34.71
N HIS A 161 5.81 -29.67 -34.59
CA HIS A 161 5.94 -28.58 -35.56
C HIS A 161 6.32 -29.11 -36.96
N LEU A 162 7.23 -30.09 -37.06
CA LEU A 162 7.63 -30.64 -38.35
C LEU A 162 6.62 -31.64 -38.92
N LEU A 163 5.99 -32.48 -38.09
CA LEU A 163 4.89 -33.35 -38.54
C LEU A 163 3.71 -32.53 -39.09
N ALA A 164 3.33 -31.44 -38.41
CA ALA A 164 2.28 -30.56 -38.88
C ALA A 164 2.67 -29.84 -40.18
N ALA A 165 3.90 -29.27 -40.26
CA ALA A 165 4.39 -28.61 -41.47
C ALA A 165 4.48 -29.56 -42.68
N VAL A 166 4.98 -30.79 -42.50
CA VAL A 166 5.16 -31.77 -43.59
C VAL A 166 3.82 -32.39 -44.01
N HIS A 167 2.90 -32.66 -43.08
CA HIS A 167 1.58 -33.17 -43.43
C HIS A 167 0.72 -32.13 -44.15
N HIS A 168 0.54 -30.95 -43.56
CA HIS A 168 -0.39 -29.94 -44.09
C HIS A 168 0.11 -29.24 -45.36
N THR A 169 1.38 -29.42 -45.76
CA THR A 169 1.91 -28.94 -47.05
C THR A 169 1.95 -30.02 -48.15
N GLN A 170 1.47 -31.24 -47.91
CA GLN A 170 1.53 -32.33 -48.90
C GLN A 170 0.89 -31.92 -50.25
N GLY A 171 1.57 -32.21 -51.36
CA GLY A 171 1.16 -31.80 -52.71
C GLY A 171 1.27 -30.29 -53.03
N GLN A 172 1.76 -29.46 -52.12
CA GLN A 172 2.01 -28.02 -52.35
C GLN A 172 3.46 -27.75 -52.78
N ARG A 173 3.75 -26.59 -53.38
CA ARG A 173 5.14 -26.15 -53.63
C ARG A 173 5.88 -25.95 -52.31
N ARG A 174 6.91 -26.75 -52.06
CA ARG A 174 7.61 -26.79 -50.77
C ARG A 174 9.06 -27.26 -50.87
N VAL A 175 9.90 -26.78 -49.95
CA VAL A 175 11.33 -27.15 -49.84
C VAL A 175 11.72 -27.30 -48.36
N VAL A 176 12.52 -28.33 -48.04
CA VAL A 176 13.20 -28.42 -46.72
C VAL A 176 14.53 -27.68 -46.80
N VAL A 177 14.79 -26.80 -45.84
CA VAL A 177 16.07 -26.09 -45.71
C VAL A 177 16.68 -26.47 -44.38
N ASP A 178 17.79 -27.21 -44.40
CA ASP A 178 18.56 -27.49 -43.20
C ASP A 178 19.40 -26.27 -42.80
N TYR A 179 19.26 -25.87 -41.53
CA TYR A 179 19.91 -24.70 -40.96
C TYR A 179 21.43 -24.81 -40.92
N ASP A 180 21.98 -26.01 -40.70
CA ASP A 180 23.42 -26.20 -40.67
C ASP A 180 23.99 -26.08 -42.10
N ARG A 181 23.33 -26.67 -43.11
CA ARG A 181 23.69 -26.49 -44.53
C ARG A 181 23.55 -25.03 -45.00
N LEU A 182 22.53 -24.31 -44.53
CA LEU A 182 22.33 -22.87 -44.81
C LEU A 182 23.48 -21.99 -44.28
N LEU A 183 24.10 -22.38 -43.16
CA LEU A 183 25.29 -21.68 -42.63
C LEU A 183 26.58 -22.10 -43.32
N ASP A 184 26.66 -23.33 -43.84
CA ASP A 184 27.83 -23.86 -44.54
C ASP A 184 27.93 -23.33 -46.00
N ASP A 185 26.81 -23.24 -46.74
CA ASP A 185 26.72 -22.56 -48.04
C ASP A 185 25.35 -21.84 -48.20
N PRO A 186 25.29 -20.53 -47.90
CA PRO A 186 24.07 -19.75 -48.06
C PRO A 186 23.64 -19.57 -49.52
N GLU A 187 24.58 -19.51 -50.47
CA GLU A 187 24.25 -19.25 -51.87
C GLU A 187 23.58 -20.47 -52.52
N ALA A 188 24.15 -21.67 -52.32
CA ALA A 188 23.52 -22.90 -52.76
C ALA A 188 22.15 -23.12 -52.10
N ALA A 189 22.00 -22.76 -50.82
CA ALA A 189 20.71 -22.84 -50.13
C ALA A 189 19.64 -21.95 -50.77
N PHE A 190 19.91 -20.65 -51.00
CA PHE A 190 18.91 -19.77 -51.61
C PHE A 190 18.67 -20.04 -53.11
N ARG A 191 19.70 -20.49 -53.85
CA ARG A 191 19.53 -20.94 -55.24
C ARG A 191 18.56 -22.12 -55.33
N ARG A 192 18.74 -23.12 -54.47
CA ARG A 192 17.84 -24.29 -54.36
C ARG A 192 16.42 -23.93 -53.95
N ILE A 193 16.22 -22.95 -53.05
CA ILE A 193 14.88 -22.45 -52.69
C ILE A 193 14.21 -21.80 -53.91
N ALA A 194 14.93 -20.98 -54.68
CA ALA A 194 14.39 -20.34 -55.88
C ALA A 194 13.99 -21.37 -56.95
N GLU A 195 14.86 -22.34 -57.22
CA GLU A 195 14.66 -23.41 -58.20
C GLU A 195 13.48 -24.32 -57.83
N GLN A 196 13.40 -24.82 -56.59
CA GLN A 196 12.35 -25.78 -56.19
C GLN A 196 10.96 -25.15 -55.99
N LEU A 197 10.88 -23.84 -55.72
CA LEU A 197 9.60 -23.14 -55.56
C LEU A 197 9.12 -22.41 -56.81
N GLY A 198 9.97 -22.30 -57.84
CA GLY A 198 9.67 -21.57 -59.09
C GLY A 198 9.63 -20.05 -58.88
N ILE A 199 10.64 -19.51 -58.19
CA ILE A 199 10.74 -18.11 -57.79
C ILE A 199 11.87 -17.42 -58.57
N ALA A 200 11.87 -16.08 -58.60
CA ALA A 200 12.93 -15.28 -59.23
C ALA A 200 14.34 -15.65 -58.73
N PRO A 201 15.37 -15.58 -59.60
CA PRO A 201 16.75 -15.93 -59.23
C PRO A 201 17.30 -14.99 -58.15
N VAL A 202 18.20 -15.52 -57.32
CA VAL A 202 18.79 -14.81 -56.16
C VAL A 202 19.46 -13.51 -56.60
N HIS A 203 19.09 -12.40 -55.96
CA HIS A 203 19.71 -11.09 -56.16
C HIS A 203 21.11 -11.07 -55.49
N PRO A 204 22.23 -11.00 -56.26
CA PRO A 204 23.57 -11.18 -55.70
C PRO A 204 23.98 -10.11 -54.69
N GLU A 205 23.40 -8.91 -54.79
CA GLU A 205 23.71 -7.79 -53.90
C GLU A 205 23.05 -7.95 -52.53
N ALA A 206 21.75 -8.26 -52.49
CA ALA A 206 21.01 -8.57 -51.27
C ALA A 206 21.53 -9.85 -50.58
N LEU A 207 21.98 -10.85 -51.34
CA LEU A 207 22.65 -12.03 -50.78
C LEU A 207 23.97 -11.66 -50.08
N ARG A 208 24.81 -10.81 -50.70
CA ARG A 208 26.06 -10.33 -50.07
C ARG A 208 25.79 -9.50 -48.82
N GLU A 209 24.75 -8.65 -48.82
CA GLU A 209 24.34 -7.92 -47.62
C GLU A 209 23.94 -8.88 -46.49
N TYR A 210 23.14 -9.90 -46.79
CA TYR A 210 22.75 -10.95 -45.83
C TYR A 210 23.95 -11.75 -45.30
N GLN A 211 24.88 -12.13 -46.18
CA GLN A 211 26.11 -12.84 -45.80
C GLN A 211 27.03 -11.99 -44.91
N ALA A 212 27.17 -10.68 -45.19
CA ALA A 212 28.10 -9.80 -44.48
C ALA A 212 27.54 -9.23 -43.17
N ASN A 213 26.25 -8.86 -43.14
CA ASN A 213 25.65 -8.12 -42.02
C ASN A 213 24.77 -8.98 -41.10
N PHE A 214 24.26 -10.13 -41.58
CA PHE A 214 23.33 -10.96 -40.83
C PHE A 214 23.92 -12.32 -40.41
N LEU A 215 24.49 -13.07 -41.35
CA LEU A 215 25.14 -14.35 -41.04
C LEU A 215 26.44 -14.16 -40.25
N ASP A 216 26.72 -15.12 -39.38
CA ASP A 216 27.83 -15.10 -38.43
C ASP A 216 27.99 -16.51 -37.84
N ALA A 217 29.23 -16.98 -37.68
CA ALA A 217 29.53 -18.26 -37.05
C ALA A 217 28.97 -18.36 -35.62
N SER A 218 28.83 -17.24 -34.91
CA SER A 218 28.26 -17.17 -33.55
C SER A 218 26.82 -17.71 -33.46
N LEU A 219 26.08 -17.75 -34.57
CA LEU A 219 24.71 -18.29 -34.65
C LEU A 219 24.67 -19.84 -34.54
N ARG A 220 25.81 -20.52 -34.74
CA ARG A 220 25.96 -21.98 -34.61
C ARG A 220 26.54 -22.35 -33.24
N HIS A 221 25.72 -22.26 -32.20
CA HIS A 221 26.14 -22.64 -30.83
C HIS A 221 26.42 -24.14 -30.64
N THR A 222 25.82 -25.00 -31.45
CA THR A 222 25.89 -26.47 -31.37
C THR A 222 25.77 -27.07 -32.77
N ARG A 223 26.46 -28.18 -33.03
CA ARG A 223 26.39 -28.96 -34.27
C ARG A 223 26.41 -30.45 -33.89
N TYR A 224 25.35 -31.17 -34.26
CA TYR A 224 25.18 -32.60 -34.01
C TYR A 224 24.96 -33.32 -35.33
N THR A 225 25.43 -34.56 -35.42
CA THR A 225 25.28 -35.42 -36.60
C THR A 225 23.93 -36.14 -36.60
N ARG A 226 23.64 -36.84 -37.70
CA ARG A 226 22.51 -37.80 -37.77
C ARG A 226 22.69 -38.99 -36.82
N GLU A 227 23.93 -39.34 -36.51
CA GLU A 227 24.27 -40.51 -35.69
C GLU A 227 24.12 -40.21 -34.19
N ASP A 228 24.44 -38.99 -33.76
CA ASP A 228 24.13 -38.52 -32.40
C ASP A 228 22.63 -38.58 -32.10
N VAL A 229 21.79 -38.20 -33.08
CA VAL A 229 20.32 -38.24 -32.94
C VAL A 229 19.79 -39.66 -32.86
N ARG A 230 20.35 -40.62 -33.61
CA ARG A 230 19.96 -42.04 -33.52
C ARG A 230 20.29 -42.64 -32.15
N ASN A 231 21.49 -42.36 -31.67
CA ASN A 231 22.05 -42.96 -30.45
C ASN A 231 21.62 -42.26 -29.16
N ALA A 232 20.99 -41.08 -29.24
CA ALA A 232 20.38 -40.39 -28.11
C ALA A 232 19.23 -41.24 -27.49
N PRO A 233 19.39 -41.80 -26.28
CA PRO A 233 18.39 -42.69 -25.68
C PRO A 233 17.19 -41.93 -25.11
N ASP A 234 17.39 -40.64 -24.84
CA ASP A 234 16.45 -39.65 -24.30
C ASP A 234 15.52 -39.04 -25.37
N LEU A 235 15.78 -39.26 -26.67
CA LEU A 235 14.89 -38.80 -27.73
C LEU A 235 13.73 -39.77 -28.00
N PRO A 236 12.47 -39.27 -28.13
CA PRO A 236 11.34 -40.05 -28.61
C PRO A 236 11.66 -40.76 -29.92
N GLN A 237 11.24 -42.01 -30.08
CA GLN A 237 11.54 -42.81 -31.27
C GLN A 237 11.14 -42.09 -32.57
N GLY A 238 9.94 -41.49 -32.61
CA GLY A 238 9.47 -40.78 -33.80
C GLY A 238 10.35 -39.60 -34.24
N VAL A 239 11.04 -38.92 -33.30
CA VAL A 239 12.04 -37.89 -33.62
C VAL A 239 13.27 -38.49 -34.30
N ARG A 240 13.72 -39.65 -33.82
CA ARG A 240 14.88 -40.39 -34.35
C ARG A 240 14.63 -41.01 -35.72
N ASP A 241 13.38 -41.41 -35.98
CA ASP A 241 12.93 -41.91 -37.28
C ASP A 241 12.69 -40.77 -38.29
N LEU A 242 12.13 -39.64 -37.85
CA LEU A 242 11.75 -38.52 -38.71
C LEU A 242 12.96 -37.65 -39.14
N TYR A 243 13.89 -37.34 -38.23
CA TYR A 243 15.01 -36.43 -38.54
C TYR A 243 15.88 -36.89 -39.72
N PRO A 244 16.34 -38.15 -39.82
CA PRO A 244 17.17 -38.59 -40.93
C PRO A 244 16.49 -38.49 -42.30
N LEU A 245 15.17 -38.73 -42.36
CA LEU A 245 14.40 -38.66 -43.60
C LEU A 245 14.15 -37.22 -44.05
N LEU A 246 13.87 -36.31 -43.11
CA LEU A 246 13.80 -34.88 -43.43
C LEU A 246 15.17 -34.30 -43.79
N ALA A 247 16.25 -34.83 -43.20
CA ALA A 247 17.60 -34.51 -43.63
C ALA A 247 17.85 -34.96 -45.08
N ASP A 248 17.50 -36.19 -45.48
CA ASP A 248 17.56 -36.65 -46.88
C ASP A 248 16.82 -35.68 -47.83
N CYS A 249 15.65 -35.17 -47.41
CA CYS A 249 14.87 -34.17 -48.17
C CYS A 249 15.51 -32.77 -48.21
N ALA A 250 16.48 -32.46 -47.35
CA ALA A 250 17.31 -31.25 -47.42
C ALA A 250 18.57 -31.43 -48.29
N GLU A 251 18.89 -32.68 -48.68
CA GLU A 251 20.05 -33.02 -49.53
C GLU A 251 19.63 -33.48 -50.94
N ASP A 252 18.34 -33.40 -51.26
CA ASP A 252 17.70 -33.91 -52.49
C ASP A 252 17.80 -35.43 -52.71
N GLY A 253 18.18 -36.19 -51.67
CA GLY A 253 18.18 -37.65 -51.68
C GLY A 253 16.79 -38.29 -51.58
N ARG A 254 15.76 -37.52 -51.22
CA ARG A 254 14.35 -37.96 -51.11
C ARG A 254 13.38 -36.81 -51.37
N SER A 255 12.25 -37.08 -52.01
CA SER A 255 11.14 -36.10 -52.10
C SER A 255 10.35 -36.01 -50.80
N LEU A 256 9.85 -34.82 -50.44
CA LEU A 256 8.91 -34.65 -49.32
C LEU A 256 7.57 -35.39 -49.54
N ASP A 257 7.24 -35.71 -50.78
CA ASP A 257 6.04 -36.46 -51.19
C ASP A 257 6.37 -37.96 -51.47
N ASP A 258 7.53 -38.43 -51.00
CA ASP A 258 7.90 -39.85 -51.01
C ASP A 258 6.89 -40.71 -50.22
N PRO A 259 6.32 -41.78 -50.80
CA PRO A 259 5.27 -42.57 -50.14
C PRO A 259 5.66 -43.20 -48.81
N ALA A 260 6.96 -43.44 -48.52
CA ALA A 260 7.37 -43.97 -47.23
C ALA A 260 7.40 -42.87 -46.15
N LEU A 261 7.92 -41.68 -46.48
CA LEU A 261 7.88 -40.52 -45.59
C LEU A 261 6.43 -40.08 -45.30
N VAL A 262 5.57 -40.04 -46.32
CA VAL A 262 4.14 -39.68 -46.16
C VAL A 262 3.42 -40.62 -45.19
N ARG A 263 3.67 -41.94 -45.28
CA ARG A 263 3.11 -42.92 -44.32
C ARG A 263 3.62 -42.71 -42.91
N LEU A 264 4.94 -42.59 -42.70
CA LEU A 264 5.52 -42.35 -41.37
C LEU A 264 4.96 -41.08 -40.73
N VAL A 265 4.79 -40.00 -41.50
CA VAL A 265 4.22 -38.73 -41.01
C VAL A 265 2.74 -38.88 -40.62
N ALA A 266 1.96 -39.73 -41.31
CA ALA A 266 0.59 -40.04 -40.92
C ALA A 266 0.55 -40.90 -39.64
N GLU A 267 1.30 -42.00 -39.60
CA GLU A 267 1.41 -42.94 -38.48
C GLU A 267 1.84 -42.23 -37.18
N GLN A 268 2.87 -41.39 -37.23
CA GLN A 268 3.33 -40.63 -36.06
C GLN A 268 2.31 -39.58 -35.60
N ARG A 269 1.55 -38.96 -36.51
CA ARG A 269 0.48 -38.02 -36.12
C ARG A 269 -0.68 -38.73 -35.46
N GLU A 270 -1.07 -39.92 -35.93
CA GLU A 270 -2.11 -40.74 -35.32
C GLU A 270 -1.70 -41.21 -33.91
N ALA A 271 -0.44 -41.59 -33.72
CA ALA A 271 0.12 -41.95 -32.40
C ALA A 271 0.13 -40.75 -31.42
N LEU A 272 0.41 -39.54 -31.88
CA LEU A 272 0.35 -38.33 -31.06
C LEU A 272 -1.10 -37.89 -30.75
N CYS A 273 -2.01 -37.96 -31.73
CA CYS A 273 -3.43 -37.64 -31.53
C CYS A 273 -4.10 -38.61 -30.54
N SER A 274 -3.83 -39.92 -30.64
CA SER A 274 -4.34 -40.92 -29.68
C SER A 274 -3.75 -40.76 -28.27
N SER A 275 -2.59 -40.10 -28.15
CA SER A 275 -1.99 -39.70 -26.87
C SER A 275 -2.53 -38.38 -26.29
N GLY A 276 -3.39 -37.66 -27.05
CA GLY A 276 -3.82 -36.28 -26.76
C GLY A 276 -4.20 -35.99 -25.30
N PRO A 277 -5.13 -36.74 -24.66
CA PRO A 277 -5.55 -36.48 -23.28
C PRO A 277 -4.41 -36.55 -22.24
N VAL A 278 -3.36 -37.33 -22.51
CA VAL A 278 -2.17 -37.43 -21.66
C VAL A 278 -1.25 -36.23 -21.89
N LEU A 279 -1.04 -35.83 -23.16
CA LEU A 279 -0.27 -34.63 -23.51
C LEU A 279 -0.92 -33.36 -22.94
N ASP A 280 -2.26 -33.27 -22.96
CA ASP A 280 -3.02 -32.18 -22.35
C ASP A 280 -3.00 -32.17 -20.82
N LEU A 281 -2.87 -33.33 -20.18
CA LEU A 281 -2.65 -33.40 -18.74
C LEU A 281 -1.22 -32.92 -18.40
N LEU A 282 -0.21 -33.38 -19.13
CA LEU A 282 1.18 -32.94 -18.98
C LEU A 282 1.32 -31.43 -19.19
N GLY A 283 0.72 -30.87 -20.25
CA GLY A 283 0.73 -29.43 -20.53
C GLY A 283 0.09 -28.58 -19.43
N ARG A 284 -1.00 -29.05 -18.80
CA ARG A 284 -1.63 -28.37 -17.66
C ARG A 284 -0.82 -28.50 -16.36
N LEU A 285 -0.14 -29.63 -16.15
CA LEU A 285 0.74 -29.83 -14.98
C LEU A 285 2.01 -28.97 -15.09
N ASP A 286 2.64 -28.93 -16.26
CA ASP A 286 3.81 -28.08 -16.54
C ASP A 286 3.47 -26.59 -16.35
N ALA A 287 2.37 -26.11 -16.92
CA ALA A 287 1.90 -24.73 -16.69
C ALA A 287 1.69 -24.40 -15.20
N ARG A 288 1.18 -25.34 -14.40
CA ARG A 288 1.01 -25.17 -12.94
C ARG A 288 2.36 -25.11 -12.22
N VAL A 289 3.32 -25.96 -12.59
CA VAL A 289 4.68 -25.97 -12.02
C VAL A 289 5.42 -24.68 -12.37
N GLN A 290 5.34 -24.21 -13.62
CA GLN A 290 5.93 -22.93 -14.04
C GLN A 290 5.32 -21.74 -13.29
N TYR A 291 4.00 -21.69 -13.12
CA TYR A 291 3.33 -20.65 -12.33
C TYR A 291 3.77 -20.65 -10.85
N GLN A 292 3.89 -21.83 -10.24
CA GLN A 292 4.38 -21.97 -8.86
C GLN A 292 5.86 -21.54 -8.74
N GLY A 293 6.71 -21.91 -9.71
CA GLY A 293 8.11 -21.49 -9.78
C GLY A 293 8.29 -19.97 -9.97
N GLN A 294 7.46 -19.35 -10.80
CA GLN A 294 7.45 -17.89 -10.98
C GLN A 294 7.10 -17.17 -9.66
N ARG A 295 6.07 -17.63 -8.94
CA ARG A 295 5.68 -17.04 -7.64
C ARG A 295 6.77 -17.22 -6.57
N LEU A 296 7.46 -18.35 -6.55
CA LEU A 296 8.59 -18.58 -5.65
C LEU A 296 9.75 -17.62 -5.99
N GLY A 297 10.12 -17.50 -7.26
CA GLY A 297 11.17 -16.58 -7.71
C GLY A 297 10.83 -15.10 -7.47
N GLU A 298 9.56 -14.71 -7.58
CA GLU A 298 9.07 -13.38 -7.22
C GLU A 298 9.17 -13.14 -5.70
N GLN A 299 8.80 -14.13 -4.87
CA GLN A 299 8.94 -14.06 -3.42
C GLN A 299 10.41 -14.02 -2.96
N ASP A 300 11.30 -14.82 -3.57
CA ASP A 300 12.74 -14.79 -3.31
C ASP A 300 13.34 -13.43 -3.71
N ARG A 301 12.96 -12.89 -4.89
CA ARG A 301 13.42 -11.57 -5.33
C ARG A 301 12.94 -10.47 -4.39
N VAL A 302 11.65 -10.46 -4.01
CA VAL A 302 11.11 -9.48 -3.07
C VAL A 302 11.80 -9.60 -1.70
N ARG A 303 12.10 -10.82 -1.22
CA ARG A 303 12.89 -11.01 0.00
C ARG A 303 14.29 -10.39 -0.15
N THR A 304 15.00 -10.65 -1.24
CA THR A 304 16.35 -10.10 -1.47
C THR A 304 16.35 -8.56 -1.61
N GLU A 305 15.35 -7.98 -2.28
CA GLU A 305 15.18 -6.52 -2.36
C GLU A 305 14.85 -5.92 -0.98
N LEU A 306 14.09 -6.63 -0.14
CA LEU A 306 13.78 -6.22 1.22
C LEU A 306 15.03 -6.31 2.13
N GLU A 307 15.80 -7.40 2.05
CA GLU A 307 17.07 -7.59 2.77
C GLU A 307 18.07 -6.47 2.42
N GLN A 308 18.29 -6.19 1.13
CA GLN A 308 19.15 -5.10 0.66
C GLN A 308 18.64 -3.71 1.08
N THR A 309 17.33 -3.55 1.31
CA THR A 309 16.75 -2.29 1.77
C THR A 309 16.86 -2.15 3.29
N LEU A 310 16.71 -3.24 4.04
CA LEU A 310 16.96 -3.30 5.48
C LEU A 310 18.43 -3.00 5.82
N THR A 311 19.40 -3.53 5.05
CA THR A 311 20.82 -3.19 5.21
C THR A 311 21.06 -1.68 5.05
N ARG A 312 20.61 -1.10 3.93
CA ARG A 312 20.78 0.34 3.63
C ARG A 312 20.07 1.25 4.64
N LEU A 313 18.90 0.83 5.15
CA LEU A 313 18.20 1.55 6.23
C LEU A 313 18.95 1.44 7.56
N GLY A 314 19.61 0.31 7.85
CA GLY A 314 20.47 0.16 9.03
C GLY A 314 21.72 1.06 8.95
N GLU A 315 22.36 1.12 7.78
CA GLU A 315 23.50 2.01 7.50
C GLU A 315 23.11 3.49 7.67
N ALA A 316 22.03 3.93 7.00
CA ALA A 316 21.53 5.30 7.11
C ALA A 316 21.05 5.65 8.53
N HIS A 317 20.46 4.70 9.27
CA HIS A 317 20.07 4.94 10.65
C HIS A 317 21.28 5.11 11.57
N ALA A 318 22.36 4.36 11.35
CA ALA A 318 23.61 4.54 12.10
C ALA A 318 24.27 5.90 11.82
N GLU A 319 24.28 6.34 10.55
CA GLU A 319 24.79 7.65 10.15
C GLU A 319 23.97 8.80 10.77
N ILE A 320 22.64 8.75 10.68
CA ILE A 320 21.74 9.72 11.32
C ILE A 320 21.89 9.71 12.85
N HIS A 321 22.13 8.56 13.47
CA HIS A 321 22.34 8.47 14.92
C HIS A 321 23.66 9.14 15.34
N GLY A 322 24.73 8.96 14.56
CA GLY A 322 26.01 9.66 14.78
C GLY A 322 25.91 11.17 14.60
N GLU A 323 25.23 11.63 13.55
CA GLU A 323 24.94 13.04 13.29
C GLU A 323 24.12 13.66 14.44
N ALA A 324 23.07 12.96 14.90
CA ALA A 324 22.23 13.38 16.01
C ALA A 324 22.95 13.36 17.37
N GLN A 325 23.93 12.46 17.57
CA GLN A 325 24.79 12.49 18.76
C GLN A 325 25.72 13.71 18.74
N ARG A 326 26.40 13.98 17.61
CA ARG A 326 27.28 15.15 17.49
C ARG A 326 26.52 16.46 17.73
N LEU A 327 25.31 16.59 17.16
CA LEU A 327 24.45 17.77 17.39
C LEU A 327 23.95 17.90 18.84
N ARG A 328 23.86 16.80 19.62
CA ARG A 328 23.59 16.86 21.06
C ARG A 328 24.81 17.33 21.84
N GLU A 329 26.01 16.85 21.50
CA GLU A 329 27.27 17.28 22.11
C GLU A 329 27.54 18.77 21.84
N GLU A 330 27.39 19.21 20.59
CA GLU A 330 27.44 20.64 20.20
C GLU A 330 26.41 21.50 20.95
N ARG A 331 25.20 20.98 21.19
CA ARG A 331 24.15 21.68 21.95
C ARG A 331 24.49 21.78 23.44
N VAL A 332 25.08 20.75 24.06
CA VAL A 332 25.50 20.84 25.47
C VAL A 332 26.58 21.90 25.65
N GLU A 333 27.57 21.98 24.75
CA GLU A 333 28.59 23.04 24.79
C GLU A 333 27.98 24.45 24.63
N GLN A 334 26.91 24.59 23.83
CA GLN A 334 26.16 25.84 23.71
C GLN A 334 25.33 26.17 24.97
N GLU A 335 24.71 25.18 25.60
CA GLU A 335 23.96 25.36 26.86
C GLU A 335 24.89 25.75 28.02
N GLU A 336 26.09 25.14 28.12
CA GLU A 336 27.12 25.55 29.08
C GLU A 336 27.58 27.00 28.85
N LYS A 337 27.84 27.41 27.60
CA LYS A 337 28.15 28.81 27.24
C LYS A 337 27.01 29.77 27.57
N ILE A 338 25.75 29.35 27.40
CA ILE A 338 24.59 30.16 27.77
C ILE A 338 24.53 30.34 29.29
N VAL A 339 24.80 29.31 30.10
CA VAL A 339 24.89 29.42 31.56
C VAL A 339 26.04 30.32 32.00
N GLU A 340 27.21 30.23 31.36
CA GLU A 340 28.34 31.12 31.64
C GLU A 340 27.97 32.59 31.34
N LEU A 341 27.41 32.87 30.16
CA LEU A 341 26.97 34.20 29.76
C LEU A 341 25.84 34.74 30.65
N GLN A 342 24.93 33.88 31.13
CA GLN A 342 23.91 34.26 32.11
C GLN A 342 24.51 34.61 33.48
N SER A 343 25.55 33.89 33.92
CA SER A 343 26.31 34.22 35.14
C SER A 343 26.99 35.58 35.02
N GLN A 344 27.72 35.82 33.92
CA GLN A 344 28.35 37.12 33.62
C GLN A 344 27.30 38.25 33.52
N ALA A 345 26.13 37.99 32.93
CA ALA A 345 25.02 38.94 32.87
C ALA A 345 24.42 39.23 34.26
N ALA A 346 24.37 38.24 35.15
CA ALA A 346 23.91 38.40 36.54
C ALA A 346 24.89 39.26 37.36
N GLU A 347 26.21 39.07 37.22
CA GLU A 347 27.22 39.95 37.83
C GLU A 347 27.11 41.39 37.29
N LEU A 348 26.98 41.55 35.98
CA LEU A 348 26.75 42.86 35.36
C LEU A 348 25.46 43.52 35.84
N LEU A 349 24.39 42.76 36.06
CA LEU A 349 23.14 43.26 36.65
C LEU A 349 23.31 43.64 38.13
N ALA A 350 24.09 42.90 38.92
CA ALA A 350 24.40 43.26 40.32
C ALA A 350 25.24 44.55 40.41
N LEU A 351 26.22 44.72 39.51
CA LEU A 351 26.98 45.97 39.33
C LEU A 351 26.09 47.14 38.87
N ARG A 352 25.08 46.86 38.02
CA ARG A 352 24.09 47.85 37.60
C ARG A 352 23.15 48.24 38.74
N ALA A 353 22.73 47.27 39.57
CA ALA A 353 21.89 47.49 40.74
C ALA A 353 22.59 48.34 41.81
N THR A 354 23.87 48.08 42.10
CA THR A 354 24.65 48.92 43.04
C THR A 354 24.86 50.35 42.55
N ARG A 355 24.92 50.59 41.23
CA ARG A 355 24.91 51.95 40.65
C ARG A 355 23.52 52.60 40.69
N LEU A 356 22.45 51.85 40.40
CA LEU A 356 21.08 52.37 40.36
C LEU A 356 20.49 52.63 41.76
N TRP A 357 20.89 51.89 42.78
CA TRP A 357 20.46 52.12 44.18
C TRP A 357 20.81 53.54 44.64
N ARG A 358 22.02 54.03 44.30
CA ARG A 358 22.47 55.40 44.59
C ARG A 358 21.72 56.51 43.83
N LEU A 359 20.92 56.18 42.81
CA LEU A 359 20.11 57.15 42.07
C LEU A 359 18.64 57.20 42.54
N ARG A 360 18.16 56.15 43.24
CA ARG A 360 16.73 55.92 43.48
C ARG A 360 16.22 56.44 44.83
N ASP A 361 17.11 56.71 45.78
CA ASP A 361 16.74 57.24 47.11
C ASP A 361 16.44 58.76 47.10
N THR A 362 16.78 59.45 46.00
CA THR A 362 16.66 60.92 45.85
C THR A 362 15.27 61.44 45.47
N LEU A 363 14.32 60.58 45.07
CA LEU A 363 13.00 61.00 44.58
C LEU A 363 11.86 60.14 45.15
N ARG A 364 11.34 60.56 46.31
CA ARG A 364 10.02 60.16 46.83
C ARG A 364 8.95 61.12 46.31
N LEU A 365 7.77 60.60 45.96
CA LEU A 365 6.46 61.26 46.18
C LEU A 365 5.33 60.23 46.00
N GLU A 366 4.15 60.51 46.57
CA GLU A 366 3.02 59.57 46.67
C GLU A 366 1.87 59.86 45.67
N PRO A 367 0.94 58.90 45.44
CA PRO A 367 -0.03 58.95 44.36
C PRO A 367 -1.44 59.43 44.78
N TRP A 368 -2.23 59.97 43.83
CA TRP A 368 -3.60 59.49 43.50
C TRP A 368 -4.31 60.26 42.36
N SER A 369 -5.17 59.53 41.65
CA SER A 369 -6.48 59.93 41.06
C SER A 369 -6.65 60.10 39.53
N LEU A 370 -7.78 59.52 39.06
CA LEU A 370 -8.58 59.75 37.82
C LEU A 370 -7.95 59.38 36.45
N GLY A 371 -8.67 58.72 35.52
CA GLY A 371 -9.98 58.05 35.62
C GLY A 371 -10.68 57.73 34.27
N LYS A 372 -11.63 56.78 34.27
CA LYS A 372 -12.46 56.27 33.14
C LYS A 372 -11.70 55.45 32.07
N ALA A 373 -12.27 54.52 31.28
CA ALA A 373 -13.44 53.60 31.32
C ALA A 373 -13.32 52.67 30.07
N ALA A 374 -13.97 51.51 29.83
CA ALA A 374 -15.02 50.67 30.47
C ALA A 374 -14.63 49.15 30.21
N ARG A 375 -15.26 48.05 30.67
CA ARG A 375 -16.59 47.65 31.20
C ARG A 375 -17.73 47.50 30.14
N ILE A 376 -18.59 46.45 30.15
CA ILE A 376 -18.61 45.16 30.89
C ILE A 376 -19.49 44.08 30.19
N ALA A 377 -19.37 42.83 30.65
CA ALA A 377 -19.86 41.55 30.13
C ALA A 377 -21.36 41.15 30.28
N HIS A 378 -21.67 39.95 29.75
CA HIS A 378 -22.56 38.88 30.28
C HIS A 378 -24.09 38.86 30.04
N LEU A 379 -24.61 37.60 30.06
CA LEU A 379 -26.00 37.10 30.22
C LEU A 379 -26.94 37.24 28.98
N SER A 380 -27.93 36.38 28.70
CA SER A 380 -28.26 34.97 29.04
C SER A 380 -29.65 34.62 28.45
N LEU A 381 -29.96 33.33 28.19
CA LEU A 381 -31.33 32.73 28.13
C LEU A 381 -32.28 33.26 27.01
N SER A 382 -33.39 32.62 26.60
CA SER A 382 -33.81 31.19 26.54
C SER A 382 -35.14 31.07 25.76
N LEU A 383 -35.55 29.84 25.37
CA LEU A 383 -36.92 29.41 25.02
C LEU A 383 -37.71 30.14 23.89
N ALA A 384 -38.11 29.40 22.85
CA ALA A 384 -39.54 29.10 22.56
C ALA A 384 -39.77 28.24 21.29
N THR A 385 -40.60 27.21 21.43
CA THR A 385 -41.32 26.47 20.36
C THR A 385 -42.84 26.60 20.64
N PRO A 386 -43.80 25.93 19.95
CA PRO A 386 -43.84 25.23 18.65
C PRO A 386 -44.83 25.98 17.69
N ALA A 387 -45.68 25.49 16.77
CA ALA A 387 -46.53 24.28 16.70
C ALA A 387 -47.15 24.03 15.27
N PRO A 388 -47.80 22.87 15.00
CA PRO A 388 -48.04 22.33 13.64
C PRO A 388 -49.52 22.15 13.23
N LEU A 389 -49.81 21.65 12.00
CA LEU A 389 -51.07 21.04 11.47
C LEU A 389 -50.79 20.49 10.03
N ARG A 390 -51.37 19.42 9.44
CA ARG A 390 -52.14 18.23 9.91
C ARG A 390 -52.36 17.21 8.75
N ARG A 391 -52.37 15.88 9.03
CA ARG A 391 -53.11 14.75 8.37
C ARG A 391 -53.00 14.53 6.83
N ARG A 392 -52.49 13.38 6.34
CA ARG A 392 -53.09 12.01 6.18
C ARG A 392 -53.99 11.77 4.93
N ILE A 393 -53.42 11.12 3.91
CA ILE A 393 -53.82 9.84 3.23
C ILE A 393 -55.34 9.52 3.14
N PRO A 394 -55.91 9.37 1.92
CA PRO A 394 -56.12 8.04 1.28
C PRO A 394 -55.71 8.01 -0.22
N ALA A 395 -55.01 7.00 -0.78
CA ALA A 395 -55.19 5.54 -0.80
C ALA A 395 -56.22 5.01 -1.84
N VAL A 396 -55.77 4.72 -3.08
CA VAL A 396 -56.54 3.97 -4.11
C VAL A 396 -55.71 2.90 -4.83
N LEU A 397 -56.03 1.65 -4.47
CA LEU A 397 -55.84 0.32 -5.07
C LEU A 397 -55.37 0.12 -6.54
N ARG A 398 -54.45 -0.86 -6.68
CA ARG A 398 -54.41 -1.99 -7.67
C ARG A 398 -54.21 -1.76 -9.18
N ARG A 399 -53.08 -2.28 -9.70
CA ARG A 399 -52.94 -3.61 -10.38
C ARG A 399 -51.44 -3.87 -10.65
N ASN A 400 -50.80 -4.93 -10.15
CA ASN A 400 -50.87 -6.36 -10.50
C ASN A 400 -50.10 -6.74 -11.77
N LEU A 401 -49.05 -7.58 -11.59
CA LEU A 401 -48.71 -8.86 -12.27
C LEU A 401 -47.22 -9.13 -11.96
N SER A 402 -46.81 -9.96 -10.99
CA SER A 402 -46.76 -11.44 -10.99
C SER A 402 -46.14 -12.05 -12.27
N ALA A 403 -45.18 -12.97 -12.25
CA ALA A 403 -44.73 -13.90 -11.19
C ALA A 403 -43.18 -14.10 -11.27
N ARG A 404 -42.48 -14.88 -10.44
CA ARG A 404 -42.84 -16.14 -9.77
C ARG A 404 -42.08 -16.34 -8.45
N ILE A 405 -42.80 -16.69 -7.38
CA ILE A 405 -42.22 -17.21 -6.13
C ILE A 405 -42.22 -18.74 -6.24
N LEU A 406 -41.11 -19.38 -5.86
CA LEU A 406 -41.07 -20.81 -5.53
C LEU A 406 -41.28 -20.96 -4.00
N PRO A 407 -42.04 -21.97 -3.53
CA PRO A 407 -42.33 -22.11 -2.11
C PRO A 407 -41.08 -22.55 -1.33
N PRO A 408 -40.92 -22.13 -0.06
CA PRO A 408 -39.85 -22.62 0.80
C PRO A 408 -40.06 -24.12 1.08
N ALA A 409 -39.20 -24.95 0.51
CA ALA A 409 -39.15 -26.38 0.82
C ALA A 409 -38.47 -26.56 2.18
N ALA A 410 -39.27 -26.60 3.25
CA ALA A 410 -38.76 -26.87 4.59
C ALA A 410 -38.21 -28.30 4.70
N ALA A 411 -36.89 -28.43 4.67
CA ALA A 411 -36.13 -29.61 5.06
C ALA A 411 -35.06 -29.19 6.06
N ALA A 412 -34.83 -30.00 7.10
CA ALA A 412 -34.06 -29.55 8.27
C ALA A 412 -32.54 -29.67 8.09
N GLY A 413 -31.83 -28.57 8.36
CA GLY A 413 -30.46 -28.54 8.89
C GLY A 413 -29.33 -29.12 8.04
N ASP A 414 -28.71 -28.29 7.19
CA ASP A 414 -27.24 -28.27 6.95
C ASP A 414 -26.78 -27.16 5.97
N PHE A 415 -27.71 -26.39 5.36
CA PHE A 415 -27.41 -25.43 4.29
C PHE A 415 -28.33 -24.18 4.28
N ASP A 416 -27.72 -23.02 4.03
CA ASP A 416 -28.32 -21.71 3.78
C ASP A 416 -27.86 -21.20 2.41
N ALA A 417 -28.78 -21.18 1.44
CA ALA A 417 -28.47 -20.84 0.05
C ALA A 417 -28.11 -19.36 -0.14
N ASP A 418 -28.77 -18.46 0.59
CA ASP A 418 -28.56 -17.03 0.48
C ASP A 418 -27.21 -16.64 1.09
N LEU A 419 -26.88 -17.19 2.27
CA LEU A 419 -25.54 -17.08 2.87
C LEU A 419 -24.46 -17.60 1.91
N TYR A 420 -24.65 -18.79 1.34
CA TYR A 420 -23.65 -19.42 0.48
C TYR A 420 -23.35 -18.57 -0.76
N VAL A 421 -24.36 -17.98 -1.39
CA VAL A 421 -24.19 -17.07 -2.54
C VAL A 421 -23.46 -15.78 -2.14
N HIS A 422 -23.70 -15.24 -0.94
CA HIS A 422 -22.99 -14.05 -0.45
C HIS A 422 -21.54 -14.33 0.00
N LEU A 423 -21.25 -15.53 0.51
CA LEU A 423 -19.89 -15.95 0.85
C LEU A 423 -19.05 -16.32 -0.38
N TYR A 424 -19.69 -16.71 -1.49
CA TYR A 424 -19.02 -17.26 -2.68
C TYR A 424 -19.48 -16.56 -3.98
N PRO A 425 -18.93 -15.38 -4.30
CA PRO A 425 -19.28 -14.62 -5.51
C PRO A 425 -19.00 -15.36 -6.83
N ASP A 426 -18.12 -16.36 -6.84
CA ASP A 426 -17.89 -17.25 -7.97
C ASP A 426 -19.12 -18.14 -8.26
N VAL A 427 -19.79 -18.63 -7.21
CA VAL A 427 -21.05 -19.38 -7.32
C VAL A 427 -22.18 -18.45 -7.78
N ALA A 428 -22.22 -17.22 -7.23
CA ALA A 428 -23.18 -16.21 -7.63
C ALA A 428 -23.07 -15.86 -9.14
N ALA A 429 -21.84 -15.61 -9.62
CA ALA A 429 -21.57 -15.29 -11.01
C ALA A 429 -21.80 -16.49 -11.97
N ALA A 430 -21.61 -17.72 -11.50
CA ALA A 430 -21.87 -18.93 -12.28
C ALA A 430 -23.37 -19.23 -12.48
N GLY A 431 -24.27 -18.62 -11.69
CA GLY A 431 -25.72 -18.81 -11.82
C GLY A 431 -26.21 -20.24 -11.55
N VAL A 432 -25.41 -21.05 -10.88
CA VAL A 432 -25.68 -22.47 -10.57
C VAL A 432 -26.52 -22.59 -9.29
N ASP A 433 -27.27 -23.70 -9.16
CA ASP A 433 -28.00 -23.99 -7.92
C ASP A 433 -27.03 -24.08 -6.72
N PRO A 434 -27.15 -23.19 -5.70
CA PRO A 434 -26.17 -23.09 -4.62
C PRO A 434 -26.04 -24.38 -3.82
N HIS A 435 -27.16 -25.06 -3.58
CA HIS A 435 -27.21 -26.30 -2.81
C HIS A 435 -26.53 -27.46 -3.56
N THR A 436 -26.82 -27.62 -4.86
CA THR A 436 -26.15 -28.61 -5.71
C THR A 436 -24.66 -28.32 -5.85
N HIS A 437 -24.26 -27.04 -5.96
CA HIS A 437 -22.84 -26.67 -5.96
C HIS A 437 -22.17 -27.02 -4.63
N TYR A 438 -22.79 -26.69 -3.50
CA TYR A 438 -22.26 -27.03 -2.17
C TYR A 438 -22.12 -28.55 -1.99
N GLN A 439 -23.14 -29.33 -2.35
CA GLN A 439 -23.09 -30.79 -2.22
C GLN A 439 -22.01 -31.44 -3.10
N ARG A 440 -21.77 -30.92 -4.32
CA ARG A 440 -20.83 -31.53 -5.29
C ARG A 440 -19.39 -31.05 -5.16
N TYR A 441 -19.18 -29.77 -4.83
CA TYR A 441 -17.88 -29.11 -4.87
C TYR A 441 -17.57 -28.39 -3.56
N GLY A 442 -18.50 -27.56 -3.06
CA GLY A 442 -18.26 -26.70 -1.90
C GLY A 442 -17.95 -27.44 -0.60
N ARG A 443 -18.68 -28.50 -0.28
CA ARG A 443 -18.46 -29.32 0.94
C ARG A 443 -17.12 -30.06 0.89
N PRO A 444 -16.71 -30.71 -0.23
CA PRO A 444 -15.33 -31.17 -0.44
C PRO A 444 -14.27 -30.07 -0.34
N GLU A 445 -14.54 -28.86 -0.83
CA GLU A 445 -13.64 -27.70 -0.77
C GLU A 445 -13.55 -27.03 0.61
N GLY A 446 -14.35 -27.47 1.60
CA GLY A 446 -14.40 -26.86 2.94
C GLY A 446 -15.13 -25.51 2.98
N ARG A 447 -15.96 -25.19 1.98
CA ARG A 447 -16.82 -24.01 1.97
C ARG A 447 -17.92 -24.11 3.03
N LEU A 448 -18.30 -22.98 3.61
CA LEU A 448 -19.34 -22.90 4.64
C LEU A 448 -20.73 -22.96 4.01
N GLY A 449 -21.43 -24.08 4.19
CA GLY A 449 -22.83 -24.23 3.77
C GLY A 449 -23.83 -23.47 4.64
N GLN A 450 -23.49 -23.17 5.89
CA GLN A 450 -24.34 -22.48 6.87
C GLN A 450 -23.46 -21.64 7.82
N LEU A 451 -24.06 -20.74 8.60
CA LEU A 451 -23.31 -19.96 9.58
C LEU A 451 -22.63 -20.89 10.62
N PRO A 452 -21.37 -20.64 11.00
CA PRO A 452 -20.75 -21.34 12.12
C PRO A 452 -21.59 -21.17 13.39
N SER A 453 -21.75 -22.24 14.16
CA SER A 453 -22.31 -22.12 15.51
C SER A 453 -21.38 -21.28 16.39
N ILE A 454 -21.98 -20.48 17.27
CA ILE A 454 -21.26 -19.63 18.24
C ILE A 454 -21.34 -20.38 19.58
N PRO A 455 -20.25 -21.05 20.04
CA PRO A 455 -20.29 -21.79 21.30
C PRO A 455 -20.62 -20.86 22.45
N GLY A 456 -21.49 -21.29 23.37
CA GLY A 456 -21.89 -20.52 24.54
C GLY A 456 -23.01 -19.50 24.32
N LEU A 457 -23.52 -19.30 23.09
CA LEU A 457 -24.54 -18.29 22.80
C LEU A 457 -25.84 -18.45 23.62
N ASP A 458 -26.21 -19.68 23.97
CA ASP A 458 -27.40 -19.97 24.78
C ASP A 458 -27.24 -19.53 26.26
N THR A 459 -26.00 -19.40 26.76
CA THR A 459 -25.72 -18.95 28.14
C THR A 459 -26.04 -17.46 28.36
N LEU A 460 -26.32 -16.71 27.30
CA LEU A 460 -26.80 -15.33 27.41
C LEU A 460 -28.20 -15.23 28.03
N HIS A 461 -28.96 -16.34 28.07
CA HIS A 461 -30.26 -16.41 28.75
C HIS A 461 -30.15 -16.52 30.28
N ASP A 462 -28.96 -16.83 30.82
CA ASP A 462 -28.71 -16.97 32.26
C ASP A 462 -28.22 -15.65 32.91
N LEU A 463 -28.19 -14.54 32.14
CA LEU A 463 -27.75 -13.22 32.61
C LEU A 463 -28.81 -12.52 33.46
N ASP A 464 -28.36 -11.72 34.44
CA ASP A 464 -29.23 -10.97 35.36
C ASP A 464 -29.96 -9.82 34.61
N PRO A 465 -31.30 -9.85 34.46
CA PRO A 465 -32.03 -8.88 33.66
C PRO A 465 -32.05 -7.47 34.25
N ASP A 466 -31.76 -7.31 35.54
CA ASP A 466 -31.71 -6.00 36.21
C ASP A 466 -30.32 -5.33 36.09
N ARG A 467 -29.37 -5.94 35.37
CA ARG A 467 -27.98 -5.45 35.22
C ARG A 467 -27.60 -5.16 33.77
N GLU A 468 -26.96 -4.01 33.56
CA GLU A 468 -26.41 -3.64 32.26
C GLU A 468 -25.32 -4.63 31.81
N THR A 469 -25.29 -4.94 30.51
CA THR A 469 -24.37 -5.92 29.93
C THR A 469 -23.28 -5.26 29.09
N VAL A 470 -22.03 -5.70 29.27
CA VAL A 470 -20.87 -5.21 28.52
C VAL A 470 -20.17 -6.36 27.79
N LEU A 471 -19.63 -6.06 26.60
CA LEU A 471 -18.90 -7.04 25.79
C LEU A 471 -17.39 -6.82 25.89
N VAL A 472 -16.60 -7.89 26.08
CA VAL A 472 -15.13 -7.87 26.01
C VAL A 472 -14.66 -8.84 24.91
N VAL A 473 -14.09 -8.32 23.84
CA VAL A 473 -13.62 -9.11 22.68
C VAL A 473 -12.11 -9.34 22.77
N CYS A 474 -11.67 -10.59 22.65
CA CYS A 474 -10.25 -10.98 22.62
C CYS A 474 -9.94 -11.82 21.37
N HIS A 475 -8.78 -11.58 20.74
CA HIS A 475 -8.41 -12.27 19.50
C HIS A 475 -8.10 -13.77 19.68
N GLU A 476 -7.61 -14.17 20.86
CA GLU A 476 -7.44 -15.58 21.25
C GLU A 476 -7.52 -15.76 22.78
N GLY A 477 -7.49 -17.01 23.24
CA GLY A 477 -7.56 -17.38 24.66
C GLY A 477 -6.24 -17.85 25.28
N SER A 478 -5.08 -17.55 24.69
CA SER A 478 -3.77 -18.05 25.16
C SER A 478 -3.31 -17.41 26.49
N ARG A 479 -2.23 -17.91 27.10
CA ARG A 479 -1.61 -17.28 28.29
C ARG A 479 -0.64 -16.14 27.92
N THR A 480 -0.99 -15.31 26.93
CA THR A 480 -0.18 -14.17 26.48
C THR A 480 -0.73 -12.83 26.99
N GLY A 481 0.03 -11.74 26.81
CA GLY A 481 -0.22 -10.46 27.48
C GLY A 481 -1.61 -9.85 27.28
N ALA A 482 -2.11 -9.84 26.04
CA ALA A 482 -3.43 -9.27 25.74
C ALA A 482 -4.60 -10.13 26.26
N PRO A 483 -4.69 -11.46 26.01
CA PRO A 483 -5.71 -12.30 26.65
C PRO A 483 -5.69 -12.26 28.20
N ILE A 484 -4.50 -12.16 28.82
CA ILE A 484 -4.35 -11.96 30.27
C ILE A 484 -4.93 -10.62 30.72
N LEU A 485 -4.73 -9.54 29.96
CA LEU A 485 -5.39 -8.27 30.21
C LEU A 485 -6.92 -8.39 30.08
N GLY A 486 -7.41 -9.10 29.06
CA GLY A 486 -8.83 -9.41 28.86
C GLY A 486 -9.47 -10.10 30.07
N TYR A 487 -8.83 -11.14 30.60
CA TYR A 487 -9.25 -11.81 31.84
C TYR A 487 -9.32 -10.85 33.06
N ASN A 488 -8.38 -9.90 33.16
CA ASN A 488 -8.40 -8.92 34.26
C ASN A 488 -9.47 -7.84 34.07
N LEU A 489 -9.70 -7.36 32.83
CA LEU A 489 -10.82 -6.46 32.50
C LEU A 489 -12.16 -7.09 32.93
N VAL A 490 -12.37 -8.36 32.58
CA VAL A 490 -13.56 -9.14 32.96
C VAL A 490 -13.75 -9.18 34.48
N ARG A 491 -12.67 -9.49 35.23
CA ARG A 491 -12.74 -9.56 36.70
C ARG A 491 -13.16 -8.24 37.36
N GLU A 492 -12.65 -7.09 36.89
CA GLU A 492 -12.99 -5.78 37.47
C GLU A 492 -14.37 -5.26 37.02
N LEU A 493 -14.90 -5.74 35.89
CA LEU A 493 -16.22 -5.36 35.36
C LEU A 493 -17.37 -6.16 35.98
N LEU A 494 -17.17 -7.45 36.28
CA LEU A 494 -18.18 -8.35 36.86
C LEU A 494 -18.89 -7.84 38.14
N PRO A 495 -18.26 -7.10 39.06
CA PRO A 495 -18.94 -6.49 40.21
C PRO A 495 -19.99 -5.43 39.83
N GLN A 496 -19.91 -4.83 38.65
CA GLN A 496 -20.78 -3.74 38.20
C GLN A 496 -21.74 -4.21 37.11
N TYR A 497 -21.24 -4.94 36.11
CA TYR A 497 -21.97 -5.34 34.91
C TYR A 497 -22.16 -6.85 34.80
N ASN A 498 -23.13 -7.26 33.99
CA ASN A 498 -23.06 -8.55 33.32
C ASN A 498 -21.94 -8.50 32.27
N VAL A 499 -21.05 -9.48 32.25
CA VAL A 499 -19.90 -9.48 31.32
C VAL A 499 -20.03 -10.64 30.34
N VAL A 500 -20.20 -10.29 29.07
CA VAL A 500 -20.09 -11.21 27.94
C VAL A 500 -18.68 -11.12 27.38
N THR A 501 -18.03 -12.26 27.16
CA THR A 501 -16.73 -12.34 26.50
C THR A 501 -16.87 -13.01 25.15
N LEU A 502 -16.17 -12.48 24.14
CA LEU A 502 -16.13 -13.07 22.79
C LEU A 502 -14.67 -13.35 22.42
N PHE A 503 -14.32 -14.64 22.35
CA PHE A 503 -13.01 -15.08 21.95
C PHE A 503 -13.00 -15.49 20.47
N LEU A 504 -12.15 -14.86 19.67
CA LEU A 504 -12.03 -15.15 18.24
C LEU A 504 -11.14 -16.38 17.96
N GLY A 505 -10.33 -16.78 18.94
CA GLY A 505 -9.43 -17.94 18.90
C GLY A 505 -9.41 -18.71 20.23
N PRO A 506 -8.98 -19.99 20.22
CA PRO A 506 -9.07 -20.88 21.37
C PRO A 506 -8.06 -20.55 22.49
N GLY A 507 -8.23 -21.17 23.65
CA GLY A 507 -7.20 -21.26 24.69
C GLY A 507 -7.73 -21.28 26.13
N PRO A 508 -6.85 -21.44 27.14
CA PRO A 508 -7.24 -21.59 28.54
C PRO A 508 -7.93 -20.37 29.19
N MET A 509 -7.86 -19.17 28.60
CA MET A 509 -8.55 -17.98 29.15
C MET A 509 -10.07 -18.06 29.03
N LEU A 510 -10.62 -18.88 28.10
CA LEU A 510 -12.07 -19.07 27.98
C LEU A 510 -12.63 -19.69 29.26
N GLU A 511 -12.05 -20.80 29.72
CA GLU A 511 -12.46 -21.45 30.98
C GLU A 511 -12.14 -20.58 32.20
N ALA A 512 -11.05 -19.80 32.17
CA ALA A 512 -10.73 -18.86 33.24
C ALA A 512 -11.78 -17.75 33.40
N CYS A 513 -12.28 -17.17 32.30
CA CYS A 513 -13.38 -16.21 32.33
C CYS A 513 -14.70 -16.85 32.77
N ARG A 514 -15.00 -18.08 32.31
CA ARG A 514 -16.19 -18.82 32.75
C ARG A 514 -16.16 -19.10 34.26
N ALA A 515 -15.00 -19.45 34.80
CA ALA A 515 -14.79 -19.68 36.23
C ALA A 515 -14.89 -18.39 37.10
N LEU A 516 -14.86 -17.19 36.49
CA LEU A 516 -15.20 -15.94 37.18
C LEU A 516 -16.72 -15.64 37.19
N GLY A 517 -17.52 -16.38 36.41
CA GLY A 517 -18.95 -16.10 36.24
C GLY A 517 -19.29 -15.18 35.05
N ALA A 518 -18.36 -14.98 34.10
CA ALA A 518 -18.69 -14.32 32.84
C ALA A 518 -19.33 -15.29 31.83
N ALA A 519 -20.23 -14.79 30.98
CA ALA A 519 -20.67 -15.53 29.81
C ALA A 519 -19.53 -15.59 28.78
N VAL A 520 -19.29 -16.76 28.19
CA VAL A 520 -18.12 -17.00 27.33
C VAL A 520 -18.55 -17.54 25.97
N LEU A 521 -18.37 -16.69 24.95
CA LEU A 521 -18.66 -16.98 23.56
C LEU A 521 -17.38 -17.33 22.80
N GLY A 522 -17.46 -18.33 21.92
CA GLY A 522 -16.36 -18.77 21.07
C GLY A 522 -15.63 -20.03 21.57
N PRO A 523 -14.55 -20.46 20.89
CA PRO A 523 -13.87 -19.74 19.80
C PRO A 523 -14.71 -19.68 18.51
N THR A 524 -14.67 -18.55 17.80
CA THR A 524 -15.44 -18.37 16.55
C THR A 524 -14.59 -18.57 15.29
N THR A 525 -15.01 -19.48 14.41
CA THR A 525 -14.34 -19.71 13.11
C THR A 525 -14.73 -18.65 12.08
N HIS A 526 -13.86 -18.40 11.11
CA HIS A 526 -14.06 -17.43 10.00
C HIS A 526 -14.44 -15.99 10.44
N HIS A 527 -14.17 -15.62 11.69
CA HIS A 527 -14.47 -14.30 12.29
C HIS A 527 -13.91 -13.09 11.54
N ARG A 528 -12.92 -13.30 10.65
CA ARG A 528 -12.33 -12.26 9.79
C ARG A 528 -13.23 -11.87 8.59
N HIS A 529 -14.28 -12.65 8.31
CA HIS A 529 -15.20 -12.38 7.21
C HIS A 529 -16.30 -11.40 7.65
N PRO A 530 -16.50 -10.23 7.00
CA PRO A 530 -17.41 -9.19 7.48
C PRO A 530 -18.84 -9.68 7.74
N LEU A 531 -19.42 -10.48 6.84
CA LEU A 531 -20.76 -11.04 7.00
C LEU A 531 -20.90 -11.97 8.24
N ILE A 532 -19.83 -12.66 8.62
CA ILE A 532 -19.84 -13.58 9.78
C ILE A 532 -19.64 -12.80 11.08
N ALA A 533 -18.78 -11.78 11.08
CA ALA A 533 -18.68 -10.83 12.19
C ALA A 533 -20.01 -10.10 12.43
N ASP A 534 -20.69 -9.66 11.36
CA ASP A 534 -21.99 -9.00 11.48
C ASP A 534 -23.07 -9.91 12.07
N ARG A 535 -23.23 -11.11 11.51
CA ARG A 535 -24.20 -12.11 12.03
C ARG A 535 -23.88 -12.55 13.46
N THR A 536 -22.60 -12.58 13.85
CA THR A 536 -22.19 -12.86 15.24
C THR A 536 -22.65 -11.75 16.19
N ILE A 537 -22.47 -10.48 15.84
CA ILE A 537 -22.92 -9.35 16.66
C ILE A 537 -24.45 -9.23 16.68
N ALA A 538 -25.13 -9.49 15.55
CA ALA A 538 -26.59 -9.56 15.51
C ALA A 538 -27.14 -10.63 16.47
N ALA A 539 -26.63 -11.87 16.42
CA ALA A 539 -27.10 -12.98 17.26
C ALA A 539 -26.89 -12.75 18.78
N ILE A 540 -25.92 -11.91 19.16
CA ILE A 540 -25.72 -11.46 20.54
C ILE A 540 -26.76 -10.40 20.91
N LEU A 541 -26.92 -9.36 20.08
CA LEU A 541 -27.85 -8.25 20.33
C LEU A 541 -29.34 -8.67 20.29
N GLU A 542 -29.68 -9.74 19.57
CA GLU A 542 -30.97 -10.42 19.62
C GLU A 542 -31.30 -11.02 21.01
N ARG A 543 -30.28 -11.28 21.85
CA ARG A 543 -30.41 -11.91 23.17
C ARG A 543 -30.19 -10.93 24.31
N VAL A 544 -29.26 -10.00 24.18
CA VAL A 544 -28.91 -9.05 25.25
C VAL A 544 -28.46 -7.69 24.70
N PRO A 545 -29.00 -6.55 25.20
CA PRO A 545 -28.54 -5.22 24.81
C PRO A 545 -27.16 -4.93 25.43
N LEU A 546 -26.26 -4.33 24.65
CA LEU A 546 -24.91 -3.98 25.10
C LEU A 546 -24.81 -2.49 25.46
N ARG A 547 -24.32 -2.21 26.68
CA ARG A 547 -24.02 -0.85 27.17
C ARG A 547 -22.83 -0.24 26.44
N PHE A 548 -21.75 -1.02 26.32
CA PHE A 548 -20.56 -0.75 25.51
C PHE A 548 -19.81 -2.05 25.20
N ALA A 549 -18.84 -1.98 24.30
CA ALA A 549 -17.90 -3.06 24.01
C ALA A 549 -16.43 -2.60 24.13
N LEU A 550 -15.60 -3.44 24.74
CA LEU A 550 -14.15 -3.29 24.83
C LEU A 550 -13.48 -4.25 23.84
N ILE A 551 -12.70 -3.71 22.91
CA ILE A 551 -11.96 -4.49 21.90
C ILE A 551 -10.49 -4.53 22.31
N ASN A 552 -10.03 -5.68 22.78
CA ASN A 552 -8.72 -5.85 23.37
C ASN A 552 -7.74 -6.41 22.33
N SER A 553 -6.78 -5.58 21.87
CA SER A 553 -5.89 -5.76 20.70
C SER A 553 -6.46 -5.35 19.35
N VAL A 554 -5.59 -4.82 18.46
CA VAL A 554 -5.88 -4.61 17.03
C VAL A 554 -6.29 -5.90 16.30
N GLU A 555 -5.85 -7.08 16.76
CA GLU A 555 -6.26 -8.36 16.17
C GLU A 555 -7.69 -8.78 16.57
N ALA A 556 -8.33 -8.09 17.53
CA ALA A 556 -9.72 -8.32 17.92
C ALA A 556 -10.72 -7.44 17.15
N ARG A 557 -10.25 -6.59 16.22
CA ARG A 557 -11.03 -5.49 15.59
C ARG A 557 -12.26 -5.89 14.76
N PHE A 558 -12.36 -7.13 14.29
CA PHE A 558 -13.36 -7.54 13.28
C PHE A 558 -14.83 -7.23 13.63
N PRO A 559 -15.29 -7.27 14.91
CA PRO A 559 -16.65 -6.88 15.26
C PRO A 559 -16.91 -5.37 15.32
N LEU A 560 -15.90 -4.50 15.18
CA LEU A 560 -16.05 -3.04 15.33
C LEU A 560 -17.06 -2.44 14.35
N ALA A 561 -16.98 -2.75 13.06
CA ALA A 561 -17.90 -2.19 12.07
C ALA A 561 -19.36 -2.62 12.32
N PRO A 562 -19.68 -3.91 12.58
CA PRO A 562 -21.00 -4.34 13.04
C PRO A 562 -21.53 -3.64 14.31
N LEU A 563 -20.65 -3.34 15.27
CA LEU A 563 -21.01 -2.63 16.51
C LEU A 563 -21.27 -1.14 16.24
N ALA A 564 -20.42 -0.48 15.45
CA ALA A 564 -20.55 0.92 15.07
C ALA A 564 -21.78 1.20 14.19
N HIS A 565 -22.12 0.28 13.28
CA HIS A 565 -23.34 0.33 12.46
C HIS A 565 -24.63 0.17 13.30
N ARG A 566 -24.51 -0.36 14.52
CA ARG A 566 -25.61 -0.47 15.50
C ARG A 566 -25.48 0.54 16.64
N HIS A 567 -24.64 1.56 16.47
CA HIS A 567 -24.38 2.64 17.42
C HIS A 567 -23.99 2.18 18.85
N ILE A 568 -23.40 0.98 18.97
CA ILE A 568 -22.89 0.46 20.25
C ILE A 568 -21.56 1.18 20.55
N PRO A 569 -21.38 1.78 21.74
CA PRO A 569 -20.13 2.47 22.08
C PRO A 569 -18.97 1.49 22.17
N THR A 570 -17.89 1.74 21.40
CA THR A 570 -16.71 0.87 21.32
C THR A 570 -15.45 1.59 21.82
N ILE A 571 -14.70 0.91 22.68
CA ILE A 571 -13.35 1.34 23.09
C ILE A 571 -12.35 0.26 22.66
N SER A 572 -11.45 0.61 21.75
CA SER A 572 -10.34 -0.28 21.35
C SER A 572 -9.09 0.01 22.18
N LEU A 573 -8.46 -1.05 22.67
CA LEU A 573 -7.25 -1.01 23.47
C LEU A 573 -6.09 -1.55 22.64
N LEU A 574 -5.10 -0.70 22.36
CA LEU A 574 -3.98 -0.98 21.46
C LEU A 574 -2.67 -1.16 22.23
N HIS A 575 -2.11 -2.36 22.09
CA HIS A 575 -0.93 -2.84 22.80
C HIS A 575 0.14 -3.35 21.82
N GLU A 576 -0.02 -3.04 20.54
CA GLU A 576 0.79 -3.50 19.41
C GLU A 576 1.51 -2.33 18.71
N PHE A 577 2.54 -2.65 17.92
CA PHE A 577 3.18 -1.73 16.98
C PHE A 577 2.52 -1.86 15.61
N ALA A 578 2.02 -0.75 15.04
CA ALA A 578 1.44 -0.68 13.71
C ALA A 578 2.43 -1.17 12.63
N ALA A 579 3.72 -0.84 12.77
CA ALA A 579 4.77 -1.30 11.86
C ALA A 579 4.82 -2.84 11.73
N ASN A 580 4.38 -3.58 12.75
CA ASN A 580 4.37 -5.05 12.80
C ASN A 580 3.00 -5.69 12.50
N THR A 581 1.89 -4.95 12.54
CA THR A 581 0.54 -5.47 12.27
C THR A 581 0.23 -5.53 10.76
N ARG A 582 -0.52 -6.56 10.31
CA ARG A 582 -0.92 -6.69 8.89
C ARG A 582 -2.41 -7.09 8.77
N PRO A 583 -3.15 -6.63 7.74
CA PRO A 583 -2.74 -5.68 6.69
C PRO A 583 -2.45 -4.29 7.25
N HIS A 584 -1.71 -3.46 6.50
CA HIS A 584 -1.25 -2.14 6.96
C HIS A 584 -2.41 -1.27 7.48
N GLY A 585 -3.55 -1.26 6.78
CA GLY A 585 -4.74 -0.49 7.18
C GLY A 585 -5.44 -0.90 8.48
N ALA A 586 -4.98 -1.92 9.22
CA ALA A 586 -5.65 -2.41 10.43
C ALA A 586 -5.79 -1.37 11.54
N PHE A 587 -4.82 -0.45 11.70
CA PHE A 587 -4.90 0.64 12.68
C PHE A 587 -5.89 1.73 12.24
N LEU A 588 -5.92 2.07 10.95
CA LEU A 588 -6.90 2.99 10.35
C LEU A 588 -8.33 2.44 10.46
N GLU A 589 -8.52 1.16 10.14
CA GLU A 589 -9.78 0.42 10.32
C GLU A 589 -10.25 0.47 11.78
N THR A 590 -9.34 0.19 12.72
CA THR A 590 -9.66 0.22 14.16
C THR A 590 -10.04 1.62 14.62
N ALA A 591 -9.26 2.65 14.27
CA ALA A 591 -9.56 4.03 14.65
C ALA A 591 -10.87 4.55 14.02
N ARG A 592 -11.18 4.17 12.77
CA ARG A 592 -12.41 4.58 12.07
C ARG A 592 -13.67 4.04 12.74
N TRP A 593 -13.66 2.77 13.11
CA TRP A 593 -14.84 2.08 13.67
C TRP A 593 -14.91 2.07 15.20
N SER A 594 -13.86 2.51 15.90
CA SER A 594 -13.91 2.77 17.34
C SER A 594 -14.69 4.05 17.65
N GLY A 595 -15.43 4.08 18.77
CA GLY A 595 -15.84 5.32 19.40
C GLY A 595 -14.63 6.09 19.96
N ALA A 596 -13.75 5.38 20.66
CA ALA A 596 -12.41 5.87 20.99
C ALA A 596 -11.35 4.74 20.98
N THR A 597 -10.11 5.11 20.71
CA THR A 597 -8.96 4.19 20.66
C THR A 597 -7.93 4.62 21.68
N VAL A 598 -7.52 3.70 22.56
CA VAL A 598 -6.61 3.92 23.68
C VAL A 598 -5.29 3.20 23.41
N PHE A 599 -4.17 3.90 23.58
CA PHE A 599 -2.84 3.31 23.48
C PHE A 599 -2.24 3.04 24.87
N SER A 600 -1.51 1.93 25.00
CA SER A 600 -0.82 1.56 26.24
C SER A 600 0.41 2.42 26.55
N SER A 601 0.98 3.11 25.57
CA SER A 601 2.21 3.90 25.70
C SER A 601 2.27 5.07 24.69
N ARG A 602 3.21 6.01 24.89
CA ARG A 602 3.55 7.01 23.85
C ARG A 602 4.17 6.31 22.64
N LEU A 603 5.15 5.43 22.90
CA LEU A 603 5.87 4.63 21.91
C LEU A 603 4.96 3.94 20.86
N THR A 604 3.90 3.23 21.28
CA THR A 604 3.00 2.54 20.31
C THR A 604 2.09 3.49 19.55
N ARG A 605 1.70 4.64 20.14
CA ARG A 605 0.98 5.71 19.42
C ARG A 605 1.90 6.34 18.37
N ASP A 606 3.14 6.60 18.74
CA ASP A 606 4.12 7.30 17.89
C ASP A 606 4.57 6.41 16.71
N ASP A 607 4.65 5.09 16.90
CA ASP A 607 4.79 4.10 15.82
C ASP A 607 3.58 4.05 14.88
N ALA A 608 2.35 4.17 15.40
CA ALA A 608 1.14 4.27 14.58
C ALA A 608 1.10 5.58 13.77
N TRP A 609 1.55 6.69 14.37
CA TRP A 609 1.72 8.00 13.72
C TRP A 609 2.85 8.04 12.68
N ALA A 610 3.89 7.23 12.83
CA ALA A 610 4.92 7.01 11.82
C ALA A 610 4.43 6.11 10.68
N SER A 611 3.68 5.06 11.00
CA SER A 611 3.11 4.09 10.04
C SER A 611 1.94 4.67 9.22
N HIS A 612 1.22 5.64 9.78
CA HIS A 612 0.04 6.28 9.19
C HIS A 612 0.02 7.79 9.54
N GLY A 613 0.52 8.65 8.65
CA GLY A 613 0.54 10.10 8.86
C GLY A 613 -0.85 10.71 9.14
N GLU A 614 -1.90 10.14 8.55
CA GLU A 614 -3.31 10.51 8.79
C GLU A 614 -3.74 10.40 10.26
N LEU A 615 -3.18 9.45 11.02
CA LEU A 615 -3.53 9.26 12.43
C LEU A 615 -2.97 10.38 13.34
N ARG A 616 -2.03 11.20 12.87
CA ARG A 616 -1.36 12.25 13.67
C ARG A 616 -2.30 13.36 14.14
N GLU A 617 -3.31 13.67 13.35
CA GLU A 617 -4.31 14.70 13.66
C GLU A 617 -5.37 14.20 14.67
N ILE A 618 -5.30 12.92 15.09
CA ILE A 618 -6.26 12.29 16.00
C ILE A 618 -5.67 12.18 17.40
N ALA A 619 -6.34 12.83 18.36
CA ALA A 619 -5.93 12.87 19.77
C ALA A 619 -6.26 11.55 20.50
N PHE A 620 -5.33 10.59 20.50
CA PHE A 620 -5.48 9.32 21.22
C PHE A 620 -5.16 9.42 22.71
N PRO A 621 -6.06 9.00 23.62
CA PRO A 621 -5.75 8.81 25.03
C PRO A 621 -4.66 7.75 25.23
N ILE A 622 -3.64 8.09 26.03
CA ILE A 622 -2.65 7.13 26.53
C ILE A 622 -3.05 6.73 27.95
N ILE A 623 -3.21 5.43 28.17
CA ILE A 623 -3.58 4.85 29.46
C ILE A 623 -2.74 3.58 29.66
N PRO A 624 -1.71 3.60 30.52
CA PRO A 624 -0.93 2.40 30.82
C PRO A 624 -1.80 1.38 31.55
N GLN A 625 -1.68 0.11 31.15
CA GLN A 625 -2.47 -0.98 31.73
C GLN A 625 -2.08 -1.26 33.19
N GLY A 626 -3.06 -1.66 34.00
CA GLY A 626 -2.80 -2.07 35.37
C GLY A 626 -2.03 -3.40 35.45
N ARG A 627 -1.52 -3.71 36.64
CA ARG A 627 -0.95 -5.02 36.97
C ARG A 627 -2.01 -6.11 36.75
N CYS A 628 -1.68 -7.07 35.91
CA CYS A 628 -2.53 -8.24 35.66
C CYS A 628 -2.25 -9.34 36.69
N VAL A 629 -3.29 -10.08 37.08
CA VAL A 629 -3.16 -11.32 37.86
C VAL A 629 -3.43 -12.50 36.93
N LEU A 630 -2.65 -13.58 37.08
CA LEU A 630 -2.82 -14.82 36.31
C LEU A 630 -3.89 -15.72 36.94
N PRO A 631 -4.77 -16.36 36.13
CA PRO A 631 -5.71 -17.35 36.64
C PRO A 631 -4.97 -18.55 37.25
N GLY A 632 -5.39 -18.92 38.46
CA GLY A 632 -4.80 -19.98 39.29
C GLY A 632 -3.86 -19.49 40.41
N GLY A 633 -3.40 -18.24 40.39
CA GLY A 633 -2.39 -17.69 41.31
C GLY A 633 -2.76 -17.55 42.80
N GLY A 634 -3.85 -18.17 43.27
CA GLY A 634 -4.29 -18.14 44.68
C GLY A 634 -3.95 -19.38 45.49
N ALA A 635 -3.45 -20.45 44.86
CA ALA A 635 -3.27 -21.76 45.50
C ALA A 635 -1.94 -21.87 46.27
N LYS A 636 -1.96 -21.58 47.57
CA LYS A 636 -0.85 -21.93 48.48
C LYS A 636 -0.74 -23.45 48.66
N GLY A 637 0.10 -24.13 47.87
CA GLY A 637 0.60 -25.46 48.25
C GLY A 637 1.12 -26.36 47.13
N ALA A 638 2.44 -26.54 47.09
CA ALA A 638 3.12 -27.83 46.83
C ALA A 638 4.62 -27.71 47.17
N SER A 639 5.22 -28.74 47.77
CA SER A 639 6.63 -28.71 48.22
C SER A 639 7.60 -29.25 47.17
N ALA A 640 7.93 -28.41 46.19
CA ALA A 640 9.19 -28.50 45.45
C ALA A 640 10.23 -27.55 46.08
N PRO A 641 11.55 -27.72 45.85
CA PRO A 641 12.50 -26.63 46.06
C PRO A 641 12.05 -25.44 45.20
N GLY A 642 11.69 -24.32 45.85
CA GLY A 642 10.96 -23.24 45.19
C GLY A 642 11.76 -22.56 44.05
N PRO A 643 11.08 -21.91 43.10
CA PRO A 643 11.75 -21.24 41.97
C PRO A 643 12.79 -20.20 42.42
N SER A 644 12.59 -19.61 43.60
CA SER A 644 13.56 -18.75 44.29
C SER A 644 14.95 -19.39 44.47
N SER A 645 15.02 -20.70 44.72
CA SER A 645 16.28 -21.42 44.94
C SER A 645 17.11 -21.66 43.67
N ALA A 646 16.46 -21.67 42.50
CA ALA A 646 17.14 -21.72 41.21
C ALA A 646 17.65 -20.33 40.79
N VAL A 647 16.90 -19.27 41.12
CA VAL A 647 17.26 -17.87 40.85
C VAL A 647 18.37 -17.39 41.79
N ARG A 648 18.25 -17.68 43.10
CA ARG A 648 19.27 -17.42 44.13
C ARG A 648 19.58 -18.72 44.89
N PRO A 649 20.64 -19.45 44.50
CA PRO A 649 21.16 -20.60 45.23
C PRO A 649 21.53 -20.26 46.68
N ALA A 650 21.42 -21.24 47.59
CA ALA A 650 21.66 -21.03 49.03
C ALA A 650 23.14 -20.78 49.40
N ASP A 651 24.06 -21.08 48.48
CA ASP A 651 25.50 -20.79 48.53
C ASP A 651 25.87 -19.44 47.89
N PHE A 652 24.91 -18.72 47.27
CA PHE A 652 25.15 -17.39 46.72
C PHE A 652 25.19 -16.32 47.84
N PRO A 653 26.14 -15.36 47.81
CA PRO A 653 26.27 -14.36 48.88
C PRO A 653 24.99 -13.53 49.12
N ALA A 654 24.70 -13.26 50.40
CA ALA A 654 23.47 -12.58 50.83
C ALA A 654 23.44 -11.08 50.47
N ASP A 655 24.61 -10.47 50.27
CA ASP A 655 24.81 -9.12 49.73
C ASP A 655 24.89 -9.09 48.19
N GLY A 656 25.03 -10.27 47.58
CA GLY A 656 25.15 -10.48 46.14
C GLY A 656 23.93 -10.01 45.35
N LEU A 657 24.19 -9.52 44.14
CA LEU A 657 23.20 -8.98 43.22
C LEU A 657 22.72 -10.07 42.24
N VAL A 658 21.42 -10.34 42.20
CA VAL A 658 20.80 -11.20 41.19
C VAL A 658 20.05 -10.34 40.17
N VAL A 659 20.50 -10.39 38.92
CA VAL A 659 19.97 -9.63 37.79
C VAL A 659 19.09 -10.54 36.94
N LEU A 660 17.81 -10.22 36.88
CA LEU A 660 16.78 -11.02 36.23
C LEU A 660 16.54 -10.55 34.79
N GLY A 661 16.38 -11.48 33.85
CA GLY A 661 15.80 -11.25 32.52
C GLY A 661 14.54 -12.11 32.37
N LEU A 662 13.49 -11.58 31.74
CA LEU A 662 12.18 -12.26 31.65
C LEU A 662 11.55 -12.20 30.26
N GLY A 663 11.24 -13.38 29.73
CA GLY A 663 10.47 -13.55 28.49
C GLY A 663 10.96 -14.71 27.63
N GLY A 664 10.17 -15.09 26.63
CA GLY A 664 10.59 -16.07 25.63
C GLY A 664 11.83 -15.61 24.87
N VAL A 665 12.74 -16.54 24.61
CA VAL A 665 14.04 -16.29 23.97
C VAL A 665 13.83 -15.96 22.50
N HIS A 666 13.97 -14.69 22.16
CA HIS A 666 13.67 -14.14 20.84
C HIS A 666 14.40 -12.82 20.63
N ILE A 667 14.86 -12.53 19.40
CA ILE A 667 15.69 -11.34 19.10
C ILE A 667 15.06 -10.00 19.52
N ARG A 668 13.72 -9.89 19.47
CA ARG A 668 12.95 -8.73 19.98
C ARG A 668 13.20 -8.46 21.47
N LYS A 669 13.42 -9.50 22.27
CA LYS A 669 13.68 -9.44 23.72
C LYS A 669 15.13 -9.13 24.07
N GLY A 670 16.04 -9.10 23.09
CA GLY A 670 17.43 -8.69 23.27
C GLY A 670 18.18 -9.53 24.29
N VAL A 671 18.07 -10.85 24.19
CA VAL A 671 18.79 -11.79 25.07
C VAL A 671 20.30 -11.67 24.86
N ASP A 672 20.72 -11.42 23.62
CA ASP A 672 22.09 -11.10 23.22
C ASP A 672 22.61 -9.79 23.85
N LEU A 673 21.73 -8.81 24.09
CA LEU A 673 22.05 -7.54 24.75
C LEU A 673 22.12 -7.68 26.27
N PHE A 674 21.28 -8.54 26.86
CA PHE A 674 21.40 -8.97 28.27
C PHE A 674 22.76 -9.65 28.50
N LEU A 675 23.18 -10.54 27.59
CA LEU A 675 24.48 -11.20 27.64
C LEU A 675 25.67 -10.24 27.46
N ASP A 676 25.60 -9.26 26.56
CA ASP A 676 26.70 -8.28 26.43
C ASP A 676 26.77 -7.32 27.64
N CYS A 677 25.63 -6.90 28.19
CA CYS A 677 25.60 -6.15 29.45
C CYS A 677 26.25 -6.98 30.60
N ALA A 678 25.88 -8.25 30.73
CA ALA A 678 26.51 -9.17 31.69
C ALA A 678 28.03 -9.31 31.45
N ALA A 679 28.46 -9.44 30.20
CA ALA A 679 29.88 -9.52 29.83
C ALA A 679 30.65 -8.25 30.21
N ARG A 680 30.05 -7.06 30.04
CA ARG A 680 30.64 -5.78 30.44
C ARG A 680 30.76 -5.67 31.96
N VAL A 681 29.70 -6.01 32.70
CA VAL A 681 29.70 -6.00 34.17
C VAL A 681 30.78 -6.96 34.73
N CYS A 682 30.83 -8.20 34.24
CA CYS A 682 31.81 -9.19 34.71
C CYS A 682 33.26 -8.85 34.34
N ARG A 683 33.52 -8.17 33.21
CA ARG A 683 34.86 -7.65 32.88
C ARG A 683 35.27 -6.46 33.77
N SER A 684 34.35 -5.54 34.04
CA SER A 684 34.63 -4.30 34.78
C SER A 684 34.62 -4.45 36.31
N ALA A 685 34.12 -5.58 36.84
CA ALA A 685 34.11 -5.88 38.26
C ALA A 685 34.03 -7.41 38.53
N PRO A 686 35.09 -8.18 38.21
CA PRO A 686 35.07 -9.64 38.32
C PRO A 686 34.81 -10.13 39.75
N ASP A 687 35.32 -9.43 40.76
CA ASP A 687 35.22 -9.83 42.17
C ASP A 687 33.84 -9.53 42.80
N LEU A 688 32.95 -8.78 42.13
CA LEU A 688 31.62 -8.53 42.68
C LEU A 688 30.74 -9.80 42.60
N PRO A 689 30.01 -10.15 43.68
CA PRO A 689 29.06 -11.26 43.69
C PRO A 689 27.79 -10.88 42.91
N ILE A 690 27.88 -10.92 41.58
CA ILE A 690 26.78 -10.66 40.65
C ILE A 690 26.46 -11.95 39.88
N ARG A 691 25.17 -12.27 39.77
CA ARG A 691 24.59 -13.39 39.01
C ARG A 691 23.54 -12.84 38.04
N PHE A 692 23.46 -13.42 36.85
CA PHE A 692 22.47 -13.12 35.82
C PHE A 692 21.59 -14.35 35.59
N VAL A 693 20.27 -14.18 35.58
CA VAL A 693 19.31 -15.28 35.37
C VAL A 693 18.28 -14.85 34.34
N TRP A 694 18.22 -15.56 33.21
CA TRP A 694 17.13 -15.41 32.23
C TRP A 694 16.06 -16.47 32.48
N VAL A 695 14.79 -16.07 32.55
CA VAL A 695 13.65 -16.96 32.77
C VAL A 695 12.67 -16.84 31.60
N GLY A 696 12.46 -17.95 30.89
CA GLY A 696 11.45 -18.06 29.83
C GLY A 696 11.83 -19.04 28.73
N LYS A 697 10.78 -19.54 28.06
CA LYS A 697 10.85 -20.59 27.04
C LYS A 697 11.71 -20.24 25.83
N GLY A 698 12.35 -21.26 25.27
CA GLY A 698 12.95 -21.19 23.92
C GLY A 698 14.47 -21.11 23.86
N TYR A 699 15.18 -21.26 24.98
CA TYR A 699 16.63 -21.50 24.94
C TYR A 699 16.90 -22.98 24.65
N ASP A 700 17.14 -23.31 23.37
CA ASP A 700 17.46 -24.67 22.94
C ASP A 700 18.64 -24.65 21.95
N PRO A 701 19.89 -24.57 22.42
CA PRO A 701 21.06 -24.55 21.55
C PRO A 701 21.38 -25.90 20.89
N GLU A 702 20.62 -26.97 21.15
CA GLU A 702 20.76 -28.24 20.44
C GLU A 702 19.87 -28.29 19.19
N ASN A 703 18.69 -27.66 19.21
CA ASN A 703 17.71 -27.71 18.12
C ASN A 703 17.45 -26.35 17.42
N ASP A 704 17.70 -25.20 18.05
CA ASP A 704 17.57 -23.86 17.46
C ASP A 704 18.92 -23.30 16.94
N ALA A 705 19.19 -23.60 15.67
CA ALA A 705 20.34 -23.10 14.92
C ALA A 705 20.22 -21.62 14.48
N HIS A 706 19.12 -20.92 14.79
CA HIS A 706 18.87 -19.55 14.34
C HIS A 706 19.20 -18.49 15.40
N TYR A 707 18.98 -18.75 16.69
CA TYR A 707 19.27 -17.77 17.75
C TYR A 707 19.96 -18.39 18.98
N SER A 708 19.44 -19.50 19.52
CA SER A 708 19.95 -20.14 20.74
C SER A 708 21.40 -20.61 20.64
N VAL A 709 21.81 -21.18 19.50
CA VAL A 709 23.21 -21.53 19.21
C VAL A 709 24.16 -20.33 19.36
N TYR A 710 23.77 -19.15 18.87
CA TYR A 710 24.59 -17.95 18.95
C TYR A 710 24.66 -17.38 20.38
N LEU A 711 23.56 -17.49 21.15
CA LEU A 711 23.56 -17.14 22.57
C LEU A 711 24.48 -18.06 23.38
N ALA A 712 24.48 -19.37 23.10
CA ALA A 712 25.37 -20.34 23.75
C ALA A 712 26.86 -20.06 23.45
N ASP A 713 27.19 -19.79 22.19
CA ASP A 713 28.54 -19.40 21.77
C ASP A 713 28.98 -18.07 22.42
N GLN A 714 28.08 -17.08 22.50
CA GLN A 714 28.31 -15.81 23.21
C GLN A 714 28.60 -16.04 24.70
N ILE A 715 27.84 -16.89 25.39
CA ILE A 715 28.06 -17.24 26.81
C ILE A 715 29.44 -17.88 27.00
N GLN A 716 29.81 -18.82 26.12
CA GLN A 716 31.10 -19.51 26.19
C GLN A 716 32.27 -18.55 25.93
N ARG A 717 32.25 -17.77 24.84
CA ARG A 717 33.34 -16.86 24.46
C ARG A 717 33.48 -15.65 25.39
N ALA A 718 32.38 -15.19 25.98
CA ALA A 718 32.42 -14.11 26.97
C ALA A 718 32.82 -14.58 28.39
N GLY A 719 33.03 -15.88 28.61
CA GLY A 719 33.38 -16.44 29.93
C GLY A 719 32.21 -16.44 30.94
N LEU A 720 30.97 -16.34 30.46
CA LEU A 720 29.78 -16.12 31.29
C LEU A 720 29.17 -17.40 31.87
N ALA A 721 29.68 -18.59 31.54
CA ALA A 721 29.08 -19.89 31.89
C ALA A 721 28.91 -20.16 33.42
N GLN A 722 29.62 -19.44 34.29
CA GLN A 722 29.45 -19.50 35.75
C GLN A 722 28.63 -18.33 36.34
N ARG A 723 28.26 -17.35 35.50
CA ARG A 723 27.61 -16.09 35.91
C ARG A 723 26.20 -15.93 35.33
N VAL A 724 25.92 -16.51 34.18
CA VAL A 724 24.59 -16.53 33.54
C VAL A 724 23.96 -17.91 33.69
N GLN A 725 22.66 -17.95 34.01
CA GLN A 725 21.83 -19.15 33.95
C GLN A 725 20.56 -18.90 33.13
N PHE A 726 20.14 -19.89 32.35
CA PHE A 726 18.81 -19.92 31.73
C PHE A 726 17.91 -20.88 32.51
N LEU A 727 16.65 -20.49 32.69
CA LEU A 727 15.56 -21.29 33.26
C LEU A 727 14.37 -21.25 32.28
N ASP A 728 13.68 -22.37 32.12
CA ASP A 728 12.48 -22.47 31.28
C ASP A 728 11.27 -21.72 31.91
N GLU A 729 10.11 -21.75 31.25
CA GLU A 729 8.90 -21.08 31.75
C GLU A 729 8.42 -21.63 33.10
N LEU A 730 8.38 -20.76 34.12
CA LEU A 730 7.97 -21.09 35.47
C LEU A 730 6.49 -20.73 35.72
N PRO A 731 5.70 -21.59 36.41
CA PRO A 731 4.27 -21.37 36.65
C PRO A 731 4.00 -20.31 37.74
N ASP A 732 4.97 -20.09 38.64
CA ASP A 732 4.98 -19.00 39.62
C ASP A 732 6.19 -18.10 39.36
N LEU A 733 5.94 -16.82 39.12
CA LEU A 733 6.95 -15.78 38.99
C LEU A 733 7.12 -14.94 40.26
N GLN A 734 6.23 -15.03 41.25
CA GLN A 734 6.39 -14.25 42.49
C GLN A 734 7.63 -14.71 43.26
N GLY A 735 7.85 -16.03 43.36
CA GLY A 735 9.10 -16.58 43.88
C GLY A 735 10.36 -16.26 43.05
N VAL A 736 10.20 -15.83 41.79
CA VAL A 736 11.31 -15.36 40.92
C VAL A 736 11.63 -13.89 41.21
N TYR A 737 10.63 -13.01 41.21
CA TYR A 737 10.82 -11.58 41.54
C TYR A 737 11.41 -11.41 42.96
N ALA A 738 10.88 -12.14 43.95
CA ALA A 738 11.33 -12.08 45.34
C ALA A 738 12.74 -12.65 45.60
N ALA A 739 13.36 -13.32 44.60
CA ALA A 739 14.73 -13.82 44.68
C ALA A 739 15.74 -12.93 43.93
N ALA A 740 15.27 -12.04 43.05
CA ALA A 740 16.08 -11.09 42.29
C ALA A 740 16.35 -9.79 43.07
N ASP A 741 17.28 -8.96 42.57
CA ASP A 741 17.49 -7.58 43.02
C ASP A 741 17.06 -6.54 41.98
N ILE A 742 17.15 -6.86 40.68
CA ILE A 742 16.90 -5.94 39.55
C ILE A 742 16.33 -6.75 38.38
N LEU A 743 15.37 -6.19 37.64
CA LEU A 743 15.00 -6.65 36.30
C LEU A 743 15.78 -5.88 35.23
N LEU A 744 16.46 -6.58 34.33
CA LEU A 744 17.13 -6.03 33.16
C LEU A 744 16.28 -6.29 31.91
N LEU A 745 15.48 -5.30 31.54
CA LEU A 745 14.60 -5.33 30.36
C LEU A 745 15.36 -4.88 29.11
N SER A 746 16.19 -5.76 28.57
CA SER A 746 17.04 -5.54 27.39
C SER A 746 16.28 -5.63 26.04
N SER A 747 14.96 -5.52 26.05
CA SER A 747 14.15 -5.63 24.83
C SER A 747 14.48 -4.52 23.82
N ARG A 748 14.49 -4.87 22.54
CA ARG A 748 14.62 -3.91 21.43
C ARG A 748 13.33 -3.13 21.19
N LEU A 749 12.18 -3.80 21.29
CA LEU A 749 10.85 -3.21 21.13
C LEU A 749 9.86 -3.98 22.02
N ASP A 750 9.25 -3.36 23.02
CA ASP A 750 8.26 -3.98 23.90
C ASP A 750 7.24 -2.94 24.44
N PRO A 751 5.97 -2.93 23.99
CA PRO A 751 5.03 -1.82 24.21
C PRO A 751 4.88 -1.37 25.66
N LEU A 752 4.35 -2.26 26.51
CA LEU A 752 4.25 -2.08 27.95
C LEU A 752 4.24 -3.48 28.61
N PRO A 753 5.41 -4.10 28.83
CA PRO A 753 5.49 -5.50 29.22
C PRO A 753 5.03 -5.77 30.66
N ASN A 754 4.08 -6.70 30.82
CA ASN A 754 3.57 -7.16 32.12
C ASN A 754 4.69 -7.52 33.12
N VAL A 755 5.77 -8.17 32.66
CA VAL A 755 6.89 -8.58 33.53
C VAL A 755 7.62 -7.41 34.19
N ALA A 756 7.60 -6.22 33.58
CA ALA A 756 8.14 -5.00 34.18
C ALA A 756 7.14 -4.35 35.15
N ILE A 757 5.84 -4.38 34.83
CA ILE A 757 4.78 -3.95 35.75
C ILE A 757 4.79 -4.82 37.03
N ASP A 758 4.90 -6.13 36.89
CA ASP A 758 5.01 -7.08 38.00
C ASP A 758 6.27 -6.84 38.82
N ALA A 759 7.45 -6.71 38.18
CA ALA A 759 8.70 -6.41 38.84
C ALA A 759 8.61 -5.13 39.70
N LEU A 760 8.17 -4.01 39.12
CA LEU A 760 7.97 -2.74 39.84
C LEU A 760 6.95 -2.90 40.99
N SER A 761 5.92 -3.74 40.80
CA SER A 761 4.89 -4.00 41.82
C SER A 761 5.36 -4.85 43.00
N GLU A 762 6.37 -5.70 42.81
CA GLU A 762 7.06 -6.41 43.90
C GLU A 762 8.25 -5.57 44.46
N GLY A 763 8.43 -4.33 44.01
CA GLY A 763 9.49 -3.42 44.46
C GLY A 763 10.86 -3.64 43.79
N LEU A 764 10.91 -4.41 42.70
CA LEU A 764 12.12 -4.71 41.95
C LEU A 764 12.41 -3.57 40.93
N PRO A 765 13.54 -2.85 41.02
CA PRO A 765 13.93 -1.85 40.02
C PRO A 765 14.05 -2.46 38.63
N VAL A 766 13.63 -1.72 37.60
CA VAL A 766 13.73 -2.12 36.19
C VAL A 766 14.72 -1.22 35.48
N LEU A 767 15.76 -1.81 34.89
CA LEU A 767 16.66 -1.14 33.94
C LEU A 767 16.21 -1.46 32.51
N CYS A 768 16.08 -0.45 31.64
CA CYS A 768 15.67 -0.62 30.25
C CYS A 768 16.35 0.37 29.29
N PHE A 769 16.19 0.14 27.99
CA PHE A 769 16.60 1.08 26.95
C PHE A 769 15.52 2.13 26.68
N ASP A 770 15.94 3.38 26.47
CA ASP A 770 15.10 4.45 25.95
C ASP A 770 14.60 4.11 24.53
N ALA A 771 13.44 4.65 24.15
CA ALA A 771 12.68 4.37 22.92
C ALA A 771 12.30 2.90 22.67
N ALA A 772 12.78 1.94 23.47
CA ALA A 772 12.48 0.52 23.29
C ALA A 772 11.18 0.08 23.98
N THR A 773 10.72 0.81 25.00
CA THR A 773 9.53 0.41 25.79
C THR A 773 8.85 1.60 26.48
N GLY A 774 7.52 1.56 26.62
CA GLY A 774 6.75 2.54 27.39
C GLY A 774 7.09 2.58 28.89
N ILE A 775 7.80 1.57 29.42
CA ILE A 775 8.36 1.61 30.78
C ILE A 775 9.43 2.72 30.90
N ALA A 776 10.20 3.02 29.86
CA ALA A 776 11.20 4.09 29.88
C ALA A 776 10.56 5.47 30.06
N ASP A 777 9.40 5.71 29.41
CA ASP A 777 8.62 6.94 29.59
C ASP A 777 8.11 7.08 31.02
N ILE A 778 7.56 6.01 31.60
CA ILE A 778 7.01 6.01 32.95
C ILE A 778 8.13 6.21 34.00
N LEU A 779 9.30 5.58 33.80
CA LEU A 779 10.49 5.82 34.63
C LEU A 779 10.98 7.28 34.54
N ARG A 780 10.93 7.88 33.35
CA ARG A 780 11.28 9.31 33.14
C ARG A 780 10.29 10.24 33.83
N GLU A 781 8.99 10.00 33.70
CA GLU A 781 7.93 10.80 34.33
C GLU A 781 7.99 10.74 35.88
N HIS A 782 8.64 9.72 36.46
CA HIS A 782 8.89 9.60 37.92
C HIS A 782 10.35 9.90 38.34
N GLY A 783 11.18 10.47 37.45
CA GLY A 783 12.54 10.92 37.80
C GLY A 783 13.56 9.81 38.08
N LEU A 784 13.45 8.66 37.39
CA LEU A 784 14.35 7.51 37.51
C LEU A 784 15.34 7.34 36.33
N THR A 785 15.34 8.28 35.36
CA THR A 785 16.11 8.19 34.11
C THR A 785 17.58 7.84 34.32
N ASP A 786 18.32 8.63 35.09
CA ASP A 786 19.78 8.51 35.20
C ASP A 786 20.26 7.16 35.76
N ALA A 787 19.41 6.49 36.56
CA ALA A 787 19.69 5.23 37.23
C ALA A 787 19.10 4.00 36.51
N CYS A 788 18.01 4.16 35.77
CA CYS A 788 17.21 3.05 35.24
C CYS A 788 17.02 3.05 33.71
N VAL A 789 17.35 4.13 33.00
CA VAL A 789 17.18 4.23 31.55
C VAL A 789 18.54 4.47 30.88
N ALA A 790 18.92 3.58 29.98
CA ALA A 790 20.10 3.74 29.12
C ALA A 790 19.68 4.23 27.72
N PRO A 791 20.56 4.89 26.94
CA PRO A 791 20.31 5.17 25.52
C PRO A 791 19.96 3.90 24.72
N TYR A 792 19.29 4.07 23.58
CA TYR A 792 18.76 2.93 22.81
C TYR A 792 19.85 1.92 22.43
N LEU A 793 19.72 0.70 22.95
CA LEU A 793 20.65 -0.43 22.81
C LEU A 793 22.05 -0.25 23.44
N ASP A 794 22.28 0.80 24.24
CA ASP A 794 23.57 1.06 24.90
C ASP A 794 23.80 0.15 26.12
N THR A 795 24.35 -1.03 25.86
CA THR A 795 24.78 -2.00 26.87
C THR A 795 25.98 -1.51 27.70
N ALA A 796 26.72 -0.48 27.28
CA ALA A 796 27.80 0.11 28.06
C ALA A 796 27.22 0.94 29.21
N ARG A 797 26.36 1.92 28.89
CA ARG A 797 25.71 2.76 29.89
C ARG A 797 24.82 1.94 30.83
N MET A 798 24.11 0.94 30.31
CA MET A 798 23.32 0.03 31.11
C MET A 798 24.18 -0.77 32.11
N ALA A 799 25.40 -1.18 31.72
CA ALA A 799 26.34 -1.84 32.61
C ALA A 799 26.92 -0.89 33.68
N GLU A 800 27.14 0.39 33.37
CA GLU A 800 27.55 1.41 34.36
C GLU A 800 26.47 1.62 35.44
N GLN A 801 25.21 1.79 35.02
CA GLN A 801 24.06 1.92 35.92
C GLN A 801 23.95 0.69 36.84
N LEU A 802 24.04 -0.50 36.25
CA LEU A 802 24.00 -1.76 36.98
C LEU A 802 25.16 -1.90 37.98
N LEU A 803 26.38 -1.47 37.62
CA LEU A 803 27.53 -1.43 38.53
C LEU A 803 27.39 -0.41 39.66
N ALA A 804 26.75 0.74 39.42
CA ALA A 804 26.47 1.72 40.47
C ALA A 804 25.50 1.16 41.54
N ILE A 805 24.46 0.43 41.10
CA ILE A 805 23.48 -0.21 42.01
C ILE A 805 24.10 -1.44 42.70
N ALA A 806 24.97 -2.20 42.02
CA ALA A 806 25.74 -3.28 42.62
C ALA A 806 26.61 -2.78 43.78
N ARG A 807 27.32 -1.66 43.57
CA ARG A 807 28.27 -1.05 44.54
C ARG A 807 27.58 -0.26 45.66
N SER A 808 26.30 0.09 45.55
CA SER A 808 25.58 0.91 46.53
C SER A 808 24.29 0.26 47.03
N PRO A 809 24.33 -0.46 48.16
CA PRO A 809 23.13 -0.99 48.83
C PRO A 809 22.14 0.10 49.29
N ALA A 810 22.60 1.35 49.43
CA ALA A 810 21.72 2.49 49.71
C ALA A 810 20.91 2.89 48.47
N LEU A 811 21.56 3.00 47.30
CA LEU A 811 20.88 3.25 46.03
C LEU A 811 19.91 2.12 45.68
N ARG A 812 20.32 0.84 45.89
CA ARG A 812 19.46 -0.32 45.65
C ARG A 812 18.12 -0.24 46.44
N ARG A 813 18.15 0.25 47.68
CA ARG A 813 16.94 0.46 48.50
C ARG A 813 16.10 1.65 48.05
N ASP A 814 16.72 2.81 47.78
CA ASP A 814 16.01 4.00 47.28
C ASP A 814 15.28 3.70 45.95
N LEU A 815 15.93 2.98 45.03
CA LEU A 815 15.29 2.54 43.78
C LEU A 815 14.15 1.55 44.02
N ALA A 816 14.26 0.63 44.97
CA ALA A 816 13.20 -0.33 45.31
C ALA A 816 11.96 0.34 45.94
N GLU A 817 12.18 1.30 46.84
CA GLU A 817 11.11 2.12 47.44
C GLU A 817 10.40 2.99 46.39
N ARG A 818 11.14 3.53 45.42
CA ARG A 818 10.57 4.28 44.28
C ARG A 818 9.84 3.39 43.30
N ALA A 819 10.35 2.19 42.99
CA ALA A 819 9.70 1.21 42.13
C ALA A 819 8.32 0.81 42.67
N SER A 820 8.25 0.44 43.95
CA SER A 820 6.99 0.14 44.64
C SER A 820 6.00 1.31 44.58
N ARG A 821 6.47 2.55 44.79
CA ARG A 821 5.62 3.75 44.76
C ARG A 821 5.05 4.03 43.37
N LEU A 822 5.91 4.05 42.36
CA LEU A 822 5.55 4.21 40.94
C LEU A 822 4.51 3.17 40.52
N ALA A 823 4.66 1.91 40.94
CA ALA A 823 3.70 0.86 40.63
C ALA A 823 2.32 1.08 41.30
N VAL A 824 2.30 1.53 42.56
CA VAL A 824 1.06 1.87 43.28
C VAL A 824 0.38 3.12 42.70
N GLU A 825 1.15 4.08 42.19
CA GLU A 825 0.62 5.31 41.58
C GLU A 825 0.11 5.07 40.14
N THR A 826 0.84 4.26 39.35
CA THR A 826 0.57 4.06 37.91
C THR A 826 -0.28 2.81 37.60
N PHE A 827 0.10 1.64 38.10
CA PHE A 827 -0.36 0.35 37.54
C PHE A 827 -1.53 -0.30 38.29
N ARG A 828 -2.49 0.49 38.79
CA ARG A 828 -3.67 -0.04 39.50
C ARG A 828 -4.79 -0.42 38.52
N MET A 829 -5.03 -1.74 38.36
CA MET A 829 -6.07 -2.26 37.45
C MET A 829 -7.49 -1.66 37.67
N PRO A 830 -7.99 -1.44 38.91
CA PRO A 830 -9.28 -0.78 39.10
C PRO A 830 -9.32 0.66 38.56
N HIS A 831 -8.20 1.39 38.62
CA HIS A 831 -8.08 2.76 38.08
C HIS A 831 -8.01 2.75 36.54
N TYR A 832 -7.28 1.78 35.96
CA TYR A 832 -7.25 1.55 34.52
C TYR A 832 -8.66 1.30 33.96
N VAL A 833 -9.41 0.38 34.58
CA VAL A 833 -10.78 0.03 34.18
C VAL A 833 -11.72 1.22 34.38
N ALA A 834 -11.65 1.94 35.49
CA ALA A 834 -12.48 3.13 35.72
C ALA A 834 -12.26 4.22 34.65
N ARG A 835 -11.02 4.44 34.19
CA ARG A 835 -10.73 5.38 33.09
C ARG A 835 -11.29 4.91 31.74
N ILE A 836 -11.28 3.60 31.47
CA ILE A 836 -11.87 3.01 30.25
C ILE A 836 -13.39 3.12 30.26
N VAL A 837 -14.05 2.80 31.40
CA VAL A 837 -15.51 2.93 31.54
C VAL A 837 -15.93 4.40 31.37
N ALA A 838 -15.20 5.36 31.96
CA ALA A 838 -15.47 6.78 31.77
C ALA A 838 -15.37 7.24 30.30
N LEU A 839 -14.48 6.63 29.49
CA LEU A 839 -14.42 6.88 28.05
C LEU A 839 -15.61 6.24 27.31
N ALA A 840 -16.01 5.02 27.66
CA ALA A 840 -17.18 4.36 27.07
C ALA A 840 -18.48 5.15 27.33
N GLU A 841 -18.66 5.63 28.56
CA GLU A 841 -19.77 6.51 28.95
C GLU A 841 -19.77 7.85 28.21
N ALA A 842 -18.59 8.43 27.94
CA ALA A 842 -18.48 9.62 27.10
C ALA A 842 -18.90 9.33 25.65
N GLN A 843 -18.45 8.20 25.07
CA GLN A 843 -18.82 7.80 23.70
C GLN A 843 -20.31 7.47 23.56
N HIS A 844 -20.98 6.96 24.61
CA HIS A 844 -22.41 6.69 24.55
C HIS A 844 -23.24 7.91 24.15
N ARG A 845 -22.92 9.10 24.70
CA ARG A 845 -23.60 10.36 24.30
C ARG A 845 -23.30 10.72 22.85
N ARG A 846 -22.06 10.49 22.40
CA ARG A 846 -21.63 10.78 21.03
C ARG A 846 -22.32 9.89 20.00
N SER A 847 -22.47 8.58 20.27
CA SER A 847 -23.21 7.67 19.39
C SER A 847 -24.68 8.06 19.20
N GLN A 848 -25.32 8.66 20.22
CA GLN A 848 -26.68 9.22 20.10
C GLN A 848 -26.71 10.54 19.31
N GLN A 849 -25.67 11.36 19.43
CA GLN A 849 -25.50 12.57 18.61
C GLN A 849 -25.32 12.21 17.13
N GLU A 850 -24.51 11.19 16.82
CA GLU A 850 -24.29 10.70 15.44
C GLU A 850 -25.60 10.27 14.76
N VAL A 851 -26.50 9.55 15.44
CA VAL A 851 -27.84 9.22 14.91
C VAL A 851 -28.64 10.48 14.55
N THR A 852 -28.58 11.50 15.42
CA THR A 852 -29.30 12.77 15.22
C THR A 852 -28.70 13.58 14.07
N ASP A 853 -27.38 13.50 13.88
CA ASP A 853 -26.63 14.14 12.79
C ASP A 853 -26.93 13.48 11.44
N ILE A 854 -26.93 12.15 11.37
CA ILE A 854 -27.29 11.37 10.17
C ILE A 854 -28.70 11.73 9.70
N ALA A 855 -29.69 11.68 10.59
CA ALA A 855 -31.07 12.07 10.26
C ALA A 855 -31.16 13.52 9.74
N THR A 856 -30.42 14.45 10.35
CA THR A 856 -30.36 15.87 9.91
C THR A 856 -29.79 16.02 8.49
N ILE A 857 -28.79 15.21 8.13
CA ILE A 857 -28.12 15.25 6.82
C ILE A 857 -28.99 14.58 5.74
N VAL A 858 -29.66 13.46 6.07
CA VAL A 858 -30.59 12.74 5.18
C VAL A 858 -31.81 13.63 4.85
N ASP A 859 -32.48 14.18 5.86
CA ASP A 859 -33.64 15.08 5.69
C ASP A 859 -33.30 16.34 4.85
N ALA A 860 -32.05 16.81 4.94
CA ALA A 860 -31.59 17.99 4.19
C ALA A 860 -31.30 17.72 2.70
N GLY A 861 -31.05 16.46 2.31
CA GLY A 861 -30.81 16.06 0.92
C GLY A 861 -29.60 16.70 0.23
N VAL A 862 -28.61 17.19 0.99
CA VAL A 862 -27.45 17.94 0.46
C VAL A 862 -26.21 17.10 0.18
N LEU A 863 -26.15 15.88 0.70
CA LEU A 863 -24.96 15.03 0.62
C LEU A 863 -24.73 14.52 -0.81
N GLN A 864 -23.53 14.66 -1.34
CA GLN A 864 -23.13 14.11 -2.64
C GLN A 864 -22.14 12.96 -2.40
N PRO A 865 -22.51 11.67 -2.56
CA PRO A 865 -21.65 10.54 -2.20
C PRO A 865 -20.26 10.56 -2.86
N ALA A 866 -20.16 11.01 -4.11
CA ALA A 866 -18.88 11.15 -4.83
C ALA A 866 -17.94 12.21 -4.20
N CYS A 867 -18.46 13.15 -3.42
CA CYS A 867 -17.68 14.08 -2.60
C CYS A 867 -17.50 13.52 -1.18
N ALA A 868 -18.59 13.08 -0.54
CA ALA A 868 -18.65 12.70 0.87
C ALA A 868 -17.90 11.41 1.23
N LEU A 869 -17.75 10.46 0.29
CA LEU A 869 -17.20 9.13 0.53
C LEU A 869 -15.82 8.95 -0.13
N GLN A 870 -15.00 8.07 0.45
CA GLN A 870 -13.69 7.70 -0.11
C GLN A 870 -13.84 6.88 -1.40
N PRO A 871 -12.95 7.05 -2.41
CA PRO A 871 -13.04 6.31 -3.67
C PRO A 871 -13.14 4.80 -3.48
N GLY A 872 -14.03 4.15 -4.25
CA GLY A 872 -14.34 2.72 -4.11
C GLY A 872 -15.31 2.37 -2.96
N THR A 873 -15.68 3.32 -2.10
CA THR A 873 -16.72 3.13 -1.08
C THR A 873 -18.11 3.29 -1.73
N ASN A 874 -18.79 2.17 -2.00
CA ASN A 874 -20.18 2.17 -2.45
C ASN A 874 -21.12 2.10 -1.25
N ALA A 875 -21.95 3.12 -1.06
CA ALA A 875 -23.12 3.06 -0.18
C ALA A 875 -24.33 2.51 -0.97
N THR A 876 -25.17 1.73 -0.29
CA THR A 876 -26.40 1.15 -0.84
C THR A 876 -27.53 2.19 -0.96
N ASP A 877 -27.57 3.16 -0.05
CA ASP A 877 -28.50 4.29 -0.07
C ASP A 877 -27.93 5.58 0.56
N THR A 878 -28.77 6.61 0.70
CA THR A 878 -28.43 7.93 1.25
C THR A 878 -28.18 7.90 2.77
N GLU A 879 -28.80 6.98 3.51
CA GLU A 879 -28.66 6.86 4.97
C GLU A 879 -27.32 6.21 5.31
N GLU A 880 -26.94 5.14 4.61
CA GLU A 880 -25.59 4.57 4.70
C GLU A 880 -24.51 5.58 4.28
N ALA A 881 -24.74 6.36 3.21
CA ALA A 881 -23.82 7.41 2.80
C ALA A 881 -23.65 8.50 3.88
N ALA A 882 -24.72 8.90 4.54
CA ALA A 882 -24.69 9.87 5.64
C ALA A 882 -23.99 9.29 6.89
N TRP A 883 -24.26 8.02 7.24
CA TRP A 883 -23.56 7.32 8.33
C TRP A 883 -22.05 7.22 8.08
N LEU A 884 -21.63 6.79 6.88
CA LEU A 884 -20.22 6.69 6.51
C LEU A 884 -19.50 8.04 6.53
N TYR A 885 -20.19 9.11 6.12
CA TYR A 885 -19.69 10.49 6.19
C TYR A 885 -19.53 10.95 7.65
N VAL A 886 -20.58 10.86 8.47
CA VAL A 886 -20.55 11.26 9.89
C VAL A 886 -19.49 10.46 10.66
N ARG A 887 -19.36 9.15 10.40
CA ARG A 887 -18.33 8.29 11.02
C ARG A 887 -16.90 8.73 10.68
N SER A 888 -16.66 9.27 9.48
CA SER A 888 -15.34 9.83 9.10
C SER A 888 -15.00 11.09 9.91
N TRP A 889 -15.95 12.01 10.08
CA TRP A 889 -15.77 13.22 10.89
C TRP A 889 -15.74 12.93 12.40
N ALA A 890 -16.47 11.92 12.87
CA ALA A 890 -16.48 11.50 14.27
C ALA A 890 -15.16 10.80 14.66
N SER A 891 -14.65 9.88 13.83
CA SER A 891 -13.37 9.22 14.08
C SER A 891 -12.14 10.10 13.78
N GLY A 892 -12.29 11.08 12.89
CA GLY A 892 -11.17 11.83 12.32
C GLY A 892 -10.40 11.06 11.23
N VAL A 893 -10.80 9.84 10.90
CA VAL A 893 -10.17 9.02 9.86
C VAL A 893 -10.83 9.28 8.52
N SER A 894 -10.03 9.72 7.55
CA SER A 894 -10.38 9.96 6.16
C SER A 894 -11.55 10.94 5.89
N PRO A 895 -11.71 12.04 6.66
CA PRO A 895 -12.80 12.99 6.49
C PRO A 895 -12.77 13.69 5.12
N ARG A 896 -13.96 13.89 4.54
CA ARG A 896 -14.15 14.54 3.22
C ARG A 896 -15.21 15.63 3.26
N LYS A 897 -15.24 16.47 2.23
CA LYS A 897 -16.28 17.49 2.01
C LYS A 897 -17.60 16.81 1.61
N PRO A 898 -18.76 17.18 2.19
CA PRO A 898 -20.03 16.52 1.90
C PRO A 898 -20.57 16.81 0.49
N PHE A 899 -20.24 17.98 -0.05
CA PHE A 899 -20.56 18.46 -1.39
C PHE A 899 -19.60 19.60 -1.78
N PRO A 900 -19.47 19.96 -3.07
CA PRO A 900 -18.50 20.96 -3.50
C PRO A 900 -18.73 22.34 -2.89
N GLY A 901 -17.65 23.08 -2.63
CA GLY A 901 -17.64 24.43 -2.09
C GLY A 901 -17.76 24.55 -0.57
N PHE A 902 -18.27 23.53 0.14
CA PHE A 902 -18.40 23.55 1.60
C PHE A 902 -17.23 22.83 2.30
N HIS A 903 -16.54 23.51 3.20
CA HIS A 903 -15.44 22.96 4.00
C HIS A 903 -15.82 22.85 5.49
N PRO A 904 -16.24 21.66 5.99
CA PRO A 904 -16.78 21.51 7.35
C PRO A 904 -15.79 21.93 8.45
N GLY A 905 -14.49 21.72 8.24
CA GLY A 905 -13.44 22.16 9.17
C GLY A 905 -13.38 23.70 9.36
N MET A 906 -13.59 24.49 8.29
CA MET A 906 -13.57 25.95 8.36
C MET A 906 -14.84 26.50 9.02
N TYR A 907 -15.97 25.78 8.89
CA TYR A 907 -17.19 26.07 9.65
C TYR A 907 -16.94 25.86 11.15
N ARG A 908 -16.47 24.67 11.53
CA ARG A 908 -16.12 24.33 12.93
C ARG A 908 -15.15 25.33 13.56
N GLU A 909 -14.12 25.75 12.82
CA GLU A 909 -13.12 26.72 13.29
C GLU A 909 -13.69 28.15 13.43
N ARG A 910 -14.38 28.66 12.40
CA ARG A 910 -14.67 30.10 12.28
C ARG A 910 -16.08 30.51 12.70
N HIS A 911 -17.04 29.59 12.66
CA HIS A 911 -18.38 29.78 13.24
C HIS A 911 -18.43 29.25 14.68
N GLY A 912 -17.69 28.17 14.97
CA GLY A 912 -17.92 27.33 16.13
C GLY A 912 -19.17 26.45 15.95
N GLN A 913 -19.29 25.41 16.77
CA GLN A 913 -20.44 24.51 16.78
C GLN A 913 -21.28 24.72 18.03
N ALA A 914 -22.61 24.72 17.91
CA ALA A 914 -23.50 24.86 19.07
C ALA A 914 -23.50 23.61 19.98
N GLN A 915 -23.10 22.46 19.44
CA GLN A 915 -22.90 21.19 20.15
C GLN A 915 -21.48 20.68 19.87
N PRO A 916 -20.58 20.57 20.86
CA PRO A 916 -19.18 20.20 20.64
C PRO A 916 -18.94 18.81 20.01
N ASP A 917 -19.88 17.88 20.23
CA ASP A 917 -19.78 16.48 19.78
C ASP A 917 -20.45 16.22 18.41
N ALA A 918 -21.11 17.22 17.81
CA ALA A 918 -21.90 17.07 16.59
C ALA A 918 -21.03 17.09 15.30
N ASP A 919 -21.55 16.53 14.22
CA ASP A 919 -21.01 16.71 12.89
C ASP A 919 -21.13 18.19 12.42
N PRO A 920 -20.09 18.76 11.76
CA PRO A 920 -20.12 20.19 11.39
C PRO A 920 -21.09 20.52 10.25
N LEU A 921 -21.44 19.59 9.37
CA LEU A 921 -22.53 19.79 8.40
C LEU A 921 -23.89 19.73 9.10
N ALA A 922 -24.10 18.77 10.01
CA ALA A 922 -25.36 18.64 10.74
C ALA A 922 -25.64 19.88 11.60
N ASP A 923 -24.64 20.45 12.28
CA ASP A 923 -24.80 21.71 12.99
C ASP A 923 -25.05 22.89 12.03
N TYR A 924 -24.27 23.04 10.95
CA TYR A 924 -24.51 24.07 9.91
C TYR A 924 -25.93 24.05 9.35
N LEU A 925 -26.51 22.86 9.15
CA LEU A 925 -27.90 22.68 8.73
C LEU A 925 -28.89 23.15 9.81
N ARG A 926 -28.65 22.83 11.09
CA ARG A 926 -29.49 23.28 12.23
C ARG A 926 -29.41 24.78 12.48
N GLN A 927 -28.24 25.39 12.28
CA GLN A 927 -28.06 26.86 12.37
C GLN A 927 -28.66 27.62 11.18
N GLY A 928 -29.38 26.95 10.27
CA GLY A 928 -30.08 27.59 9.15
C GLY A 928 -29.20 27.93 7.96
N ARG A 929 -28.06 27.26 7.79
CA ARG A 929 -27.08 27.45 6.70
C ARG A 929 -26.47 28.87 6.67
N PRO A 930 -25.78 29.31 7.74
CA PRO A 930 -25.18 30.64 7.80
C PRO A 930 -24.12 30.88 6.72
N GLU A 931 -24.14 32.07 6.11
CA GLU A 931 -23.11 32.50 5.15
C GLU A 931 -21.76 32.71 5.84
N GLY A 932 -20.67 32.34 5.17
CA GLY A 932 -19.32 32.55 5.68
C GLY A 932 -18.22 31.88 4.84
N PRO A 933 -16.94 32.04 5.23
CA PRO A 933 -15.78 31.61 4.44
C PRO A 933 -15.62 30.10 4.28
N TRP A 934 -16.45 29.30 4.96
CA TRP A 934 -16.57 27.85 4.78
C TRP A 934 -17.38 27.45 3.53
N LEU A 935 -18.09 28.38 2.89
CA LEU A 935 -18.86 28.15 1.67
C LEU A 935 -18.28 29.01 0.53
N LEU A 936 -17.45 28.40 -0.30
CA LEU A 936 -16.74 29.07 -1.38
C LEU A 936 -17.55 29.09 -2.69
N PRO A 937 -17.52 30.20 -3.46
CA PRO A 937 -18.18 30.26 -4.76
C PRO A 937 -17.66 29.20 -5.74
N LEU A 938 -18.56 28.60 -6.52
CA LEU A 938 -18.23 27.55 -7.49
C LEU A 938 -18.29 28.05 -8.94
N ILE A 939 -17.29 27.67 -9.73
CA ILE A 939 -17.26 27.81 -11.19
C ILE A 939 -17.35 26.40 -11.80
N THR A 940 -18.38 26.17 -12.61
CA THR A 940 -18.71 24.83 -13.14
C THR A 940 -18.99 24.91 -14.66
N PRO A 941 -19.16 23.78 -15.37
CA PRO A 941 -19.63 23.77 -16.75
C PRO A 941 -20.97 24.50 -16.99
N ALA A 942 -21.78 24.73 -15.95
CA ALA A 942 -23.00 25.53 -16.03
C ALA A 942 -22.78 27.04 -15.87
N THR A 943 -21.66 27.48 -15.29
CA THR A 943 -21.33 28.91 -15.13
C THR A 943 -21.17 29.57 -16.50
N PRO A 944 -21.97 30.60 -16.86
CA PRO A 944 -21.95 31.17 -18.20
C PRO A 944 -20.56 31.71 -18.60
N VAL A 945 -20.11 31.37 -19.81
CA VAL A 945 -18.94 32.00 -20.43
C VAL A 945 -19.21 33.50 -20.56
N ARG A 946 -18.24 34.34 -20.20
CA ARG A 946 -18.28 35.80 -20.36
C ARG A 946 -17.06 36.22 -21.18
N PRO A 947 -17.20 37.15 -22.14
CA PRO A 947 -16.06 37.60 -22.92
C PRO A 947 -15.09 38.39 -22.04
N VAL A 948 -13.80 38.15 -22.23
CA VAL A 948 -12.72 38.86 -21.55
C VAL A 948 -12.30 40.06 -22.40
N HIS A 949 -12.11 41.22 -21.78
CA HIS A 949 -12.04 42.51 -22.49
C HIS A 949 -10.96 43.42 -21.89
N GLY A 950 -9.79 43.45 -22.54
CA GLY A 950 -8.68 44.36 -22.24
C GLY A 950 -7.72 43.87 -21.14
N GLN A 951 -7.99 42.74 -20.50
CA GLN A 951 -7.05 42.10 -19.57
C GLN A 951 -5.92 41.42 -20.35
N ARG A 952 -4.68 41.57 -19.87
CA ARG A 952 -3.51 40.85 -20.36
C ARG A 952 -3.41 39.53 -19.59
N ILE A 953 -3.34 38.40 -20.30
CA ILE A 953 -3.47 37.07 -19.71
C ILE A 953 -2.27 36.22 -20.12
N ALA A 954 -1.70 35.47 -19.17
CA ALA A 954 -0.70 34.44 -19.43
C ALA A 954 -1.07 33.11 -18.77
N LEU A 955 -0.57 32.00 -19.33
CA LEU A 955 -0.52 30.69 -18.69
C LEU A 955 0.95 30.27 -18.52
N HIS A 956 1.40 30.15 -17.27
CA HIS A 956 2.68 29.53 -16.96
C HIS A 956 2.55 28.00 -17.00
N ILE A 957 3.47 27.36 -17.71
CA ILE A 957 3.57 25.91 -17.86
C ILE A 957 4.97 25.48 -17.41
N HIS A 958 5.10 24.84 -16.25
CA HIS A 958 6.36 24.19 -15.87
C HIS A 958 6.43 22.77 -16.45
N ALA A 959 7.32 22.58 -17.42
CA ALA A 959 7.47 21.36 -18.20
C ALA A 959 8.67 20.51 -17.73
N PHE A 960 8.55 19.92 -16.54
CA PHE A 960 9.53 18.94 -16.02
C PHE A 960 9.52 17.63 -16.82
N TYR A 961 8.33 17.21 -17.26
CA TYR A 961 8.12 16.11 -18.23
C TYR A 961 7.68 16.71 -19.58
N PRO A 962 8.56 16.82 -20.59
CA PRO A 962 8.26 17.46 -21.87
C PRO A 962 7.17 16.76 -22.68
N ASP A 963 7.10 15.43 -22.58
CA ASP A 963 6.11 14.59 -23.28
C ASP A 963 4.67 14.86 -22.86
N LEU A 964 4.47 15.41 -21.66
CA LEU A 964 3.15 15.72 -21.11
C LEU A 964 2.68 17.16 -21.42
N VAL A 965 3.42 17.92 -22.22
CA VAL A 965 3.03 19.29 -22.63
C VAL A 965 1.91 19.26 -23.67
N ALA A 966 1.88 18.27 -24.58
CA ALA A 966 0.84 18.19 -25.60
C ALA A 966 -0.59 18.06 -25.02
N PRO A 967 -0.88 17.18 -24.05
CA PRO A 967 -2.19 17.15 -23.37
C PRO A 967 -2.64 18.47 -22.72
N ILE A 968 -1.70 19.31 -22.27
CA ILE A 968 -2.01 20.65 -21.73
C ILE A 968 -2.47 21.58 -22.86
N LEU A 969 -1.82 21.52 -24.03
CA LEU A 969 -2.21 22.28 -25.22
C LEU A 969 -3.54 21.77 -25.81
N ASP A 970 -3.78 20.46 -25.81
CA ASP A 970 -5.04 19.85 -26.26
C ASP A 970 -6.24 20.29 -25.39
N ALA A 971 -6.07 20.29 -24.06
CA ALA A 971 -7.08 20.79 -23.12
C ALA A 971 -7.29 22.31 -23.25
N LEU A 972 -6.22 23.07 -23.53
CA LEU A 972 -6.31 24.51 -23.75
C LEU A 972 -7.00 24.86 -25.07
N GLY A 973 -6.76 24.12 -26.15
CA GLY A 973 -7.22 24.39 -27.52
C GLY A 973 -8.74 24.40 -27.73
N GLN A 974 -9.53 24.02 -26.73
CA GLN A 974 -11.00 24.15 -26.71
C GLN A 974 -11.49 25.53 -26.25
N ASN A 975 -10.62 26.33 -25.64
CA ASN A 975 -10.93 27.66 -25.11
C ASN A 975 -10.73 28.73 -26.20
N GLN A 976 -11.49 29.82 -26.12
CA GLN A 976 -11.50 30.92 -27.09
C GLN A 976 -10.79 32.18 -26.59
N THR A 977 -10.48 32.28 -25.30
CA THR A 977 -9.80 33.43 -24.71
C THR A 977 -8.30 33.44 -25.09
N PRO A 978 -7.81 34.48 -25.79
CA PRO A 978 -6.39 34.58 -26.14
C PRO A 978 -5.51 34.86 -24.90
N MET A 979 -4.32 34.27 -24.88
CA MET A 979 -3.36 34.38 -23.78
C MET A 979 -1.94 34.06 -24.26
N ASP A 980 -0.93 34.61 -23.56
CA ASP A 980 0.48 34.24 -23.79
C ASP A 980 0.86 32.97 -23.00
N LEU A 981 1.84 32.22 -23.49
CA LEU A 981 2.40 31.05 -22.78
C LEU A 981 3.79 31.34 -22.23
N LEU A 982 3.98 31.13 -20.93
CA LEU A 982 5.25 31.28 -20.22
C LEU A 982 5.76 29.89 -19.81
N VAL A 983 6.70 29.32 -20.55
CA VAL A 983 7.07 27.91 -20.41
C VAL A 983 8.45 27.80 -19.74
N SER A 984 8.55 27.04 -18.65
CA SER A 984 9.84 26.71 -18.01
C SER A 984 10.21 25.24 -18.25
N VAL A 985 11.48 24.98 -18.54
CA VAL A 985 12.07 23.64 -18.78
C VAL A 985 13.37 23.47 -18.00
N VAL A 986 13.70 22.26 -17.58
CA VAL A 986 14.87 21.98 -16.72
C VAL A 986 16.23 22.09 -17.43
N ASP A 987 16.27 22.02 -18.76
CA ASP A 987 17.49 22.24 -19.54
C ASP A 987 17.25 22.83 -20.95
N GLU A 988 18.36 23.17 -21.62
CA GLU A 988 18.40 23.81 -22.94
C GLU A 988 18.06 22.84 -24.09
N GLY A 989 18.29 21.54 -23.93
CA GLY A 989 17.93 20.52 -24.91
C GLY A 989 16.41 20.35 -24.99
N ASP A 990 15.73 20.26 -23.84
CA ASP A 990 14.27 20.24 -23.81
C ASP A 990 13.66 21.58 -24.26
N ARG A 991 14.34 22.72 -24.04
CA ARG A 991 13.94 24.01 -24.64
C ARG A 991 13.89 23.94 -26.16
N GLN A 992 14.94 23.38 -26.78
CA GLN A 992 15.04 23.21 -28.22
C GLN A 992 14.03 22.17 -28.74
N ARG A 993 13.80 21.09 -27.99
CA ARG A 993 12.83 20.02 -28.31
C ARG A 993 11.37 20.48 -28.27
N LEU A 994 11.00 21.31 -27.30
CA LEU A 994 9.61 21.78 -27.16
C LEU A 994 9.27 22.98 -28.06
N THR A 995 10.25 23.83 -28.41
CA THR A 995 10.03 25.04 -29.22
C THR A 995 9.21 24.78 -30.51
N PRO A 996 9.42 23.69 -31.29
CA PRO A 996 8.61 23.36 -32.45
C PRO A 996 7.12 23.10 -32.16
N LEU A 997 6.76 22.51 -31.02
CA LEU A 997 5.36 22.20 -30.68
C LEU A 997 4.50 23.47 -30.55
N PHE A 998 5.12 24.58 -30.15
CA PHE A 998 4.45 25.86 -29.98
C PHE A 998 4.30 26.66 -31.29
N GLN A 999 4.88 26.22 -32.41
CA GLN A 999 4.80 26.95 -33.70
C GLN A 999 3.38 27.02 -34.27
N GLY A 1000 2.49 26.11 -33.85
CA GLY A 1000 1.06 26.13 -34.19
C GLY A 1000 0.17 26.86 -33.18
N TYR A 1001 0.72 27.49 -32.13
CA TYR A 1001 -0.09 28.15 -31.11
C TYR A 1001 -0.69 29.46 -31.64
N TRP A 1002 -2.02 29.51 -31.71
CA TRP A 1002 -2.75 30.57 -32.41
C TRP A 1002 -3.07 31.81 -31.56
N ALA A 1003 -2.98 31.70 -30.24
CA ALA A 1003 -3.72 32.57 -29.32
C ALA A 1003 -2.90 33.69 -28.64
N GLY A 1004 -1.57 33.68 -28.77
CA GLY A 1004 -0.68 34.66 -28.14
C GLY A 1004 0.81 34.37 -28.33
N ARG A 1005 1.66 35.14 -27.65
CA ARG A 1005 3.12 34.96 -27.66
C ARG A 1005 3.50 33.77 -26.78
N VAL A 1006 4.48 32.99 -27.23
CA VAL A 1006 5.11 31.94 -26.42
C VAL A 1006 6.54 32.35 -26.04
N GLU A 1007 6.89 32.21 -24.77
CA GLU A 1007 8.24 32.42 -24.26
C GLU A 1007 8.71 31.20 -23.46
N VAL A 1008 9.75 30.52 -23.94
CA VAL A 1008 10.31 29.30 -23.30
C VAL A 1008 11.66 29.63 -22.66
N ARG A 1009 11.81 29.41 -21.35
CA ARG A 1009 13.04 29.64 -20.58
C ARG A 1009 13.57 28.32 -20.00
N ALA A 1010 14.87 28.05 -20.17
CA ALA A 1010 15.56 27.03 -19.39
C ALA A 1010 15.83 27.56 -17.96
N VAL A 1011 15.60 26.72 -16.96
CA VAL A 1011 15.72 27.03 -15.53
C VAL A 1011 16.43 25.89 -14.80
N PRO A 1012 17.18 26.12 -13.72
CA PRO A 1012 17.76 25.03 -12.94
C PRO A 1012 16.67 24.12 -12.36
N ASN A 1013 16.95 22.83 -12.28
CA ASN A 1013 16.09 21.86 -11.59
C ASN A 1013 16.14 22.07 -10.06
N ARG A 1014 15.44 23.09 -9.56
CA ARG A 1014 15.36 23.45 -8.14
C ARG A 1014 14.08 24.23 -7.84
N GLY A 1015 13.42 23.92 -6.72
CA GLY A 1015 12.15 24.55 -6.35
C GLY A 1015 10.91 23.99 -7.07
N ARG A 1016 11.01 22.82 -7.70
CA ARG A 1016 9.95 22.15 -8.49
C ARG A 1016 9.30 23.13 -9.48
N ASP A 1017 7.98 23.28 -9.47
CA ASP A 1017 7.21 24.16 -10.36
C ASP A 1017 7.03 25.59 -9.80
N LEU A 1018 6.91 25.73 -8.48
CA LEU A 1018 6.76 27.03 -7.82
C LEU A 1018 8.03 27.89 -7.89
N GLY A 1019 9.23 27.30 -7.89
CA GLY A 1019 10.49 28.04 -8.03
C GLY A 1019 10.61 28.79 -9.37
N PRO A 1020 10.42 28.11 -10.51
CA PRO A 1020 10.33 28.75 -11.83
C PRO A 1020 9.24 29.85 -11.92
N PHE A 1021 8.08 29.65 -11.29
CA PHE A 1021 7.03 30.67 -11.23
C PHE A 1021 7.46 31.91 -10.39
N CYS A 1022 7.89 31.70 -9.15
CA CYS A 1022 8.22 32.75 -8.18
C CYS A 1022 9.58 33.42 -8.37
N THR A 1023 10.52 32.80 -9.07
CA THR A 1023 11.87 33.35 -9.32
C THR A 1023 12.15 33.57 -10.81
N ALA A 1024 11.90 32.59 -11.68
CA ALA A 1024 12.29 32.71 -13.10
C ALA A 1024 11.34 33.59 -13.93
N PHE A 1025 10.03 33.53 -13.65
CA PHE A 1025 9.00 34.28 -14.39
C PHE A 1025 8.32 35.40 -13.62
N ALA A 1026 8.44 35.47 -12.28
CA ALA A 1026 7.73 36.44 -11.44
C ALA A 1026 7.76 37.88 -11.97
N ASP A 1027 8.94 38.44 -12.21
CA ASP A 1027 9.06 39.84 -12.66
C ASP A 1027 8.59 40.07 -14.12
N THR A 1028 8.37 39.00 -14.89
CA THR A 1028 7.72 39.03 -16.21
C THR A 1028 6.20 38.96 -16.06
N ILE A 1029 5.69 38.08 -15.19
CA ILE A 1029 4.27 37.97 -14.82
C ILE A 1029 3.77 39.33 -14.30
N ARG A 1030 4.48 39.86 -13.30
CA ARG A 1030 4.15 41.04 -12.51
C ARG A 1030 4.03 42.34 -13.30
N ARG A 1031 4.84 42.50 -14.36
CA ARG A 1031 4.87 43.72 -15.19
C ARG A 1031 3.90 43.65 -16.37
N ASN A 1032 3.74 42.46 -16.96
CA ASN A 1032 3.15 42.33 -18.29
C ASN A 1032 1.70 41.82 -18.29
N TYR A 1033 1.21 41.23 -17.20
CA TYR A 1033 -0.10 40.57 -17.17
C TYR A 1033 -0.96 41.03 -15.98
N ASP A 1034 -2.28 40.89 -16.13
CA ASP A 1034 -3.30 41.22 -15.13
C ASP A 1034 -3.88 39.95 -14.50
N LEU A 1035 -3.98 38.88 -15.29
CA LEU A 1035 -4.35 37.52 -14.89
C LEU A 1035 -3.25 36.53 -15.31
N VAL A 1036 -2.98 35.53 -14.46
CA VAL A 1036 -2.01 34.48 -14.72
C VAL A 1036 -2.56 33.11 -14.29
N GLY A 1037 -2.46 32.12 -15.18
CA GLY A 1037 -2.64 30.71 -14.85
C GLY A 1037 -1.30 30.07 -14.52
N HIS A 1038 -1.31 29.05 -13.67
CA HIS A 1038 -0.16 28.17 -13.43
C HIS A 1038 -0.61 26.71 -13.53
N VAL A 1039 0.06 25.96 -14.39
CA VAL A 1039 -0.02 24.50 -14.48
C VAL A 1039 1.39 23.93 -14.62
N HIS A 1040 1.56 22.64 -14.32
CA HIS A 1040 2.83 21.96 -14.53
C HIS A 1040 2.61 20.54 -15.06
N THR A 1041 3.60 19.98 -15.76
CA THR A 1041 3.56 18.57 -16.12
C THR A 1041 3.89 17.71 -14.89
N LYS A 1042 3.07 16.70 -14.63
CA LYS A 1042 3.15 15.86 -13.43
C LYS A 1042 3.07 14.40 -13.82
N ARG A 1043 4.01 13.61 -13.31
CA ARG A 1043 3.84 12.17 -13.08
C ARG A 1043 3.81 12.00 -11.57
N SER A 1044 2.92 11.15 -11.08
CA SER A 1044 2.79 10.87 -9.64
C SER A 1044 3.15 9.40 -9.40
N PRO A 1045 4.44 9.00 -9.51
CA PRO A 1045 4.85 7.59 -9.48
C PRO A 1045 4.71 6.93 -8.10
N GLU A 1046 4.67 7.73 -7.04
CA GLU A 1046 4.53 7.29 -5.65
C GLU A 1046 3.10 6.84 -5.29
N ILE A 1047 2.11 7.18 -6.14
CA ILE A 1047 0.77 6.60 -6.11
C ILE A 1047 0.57 5.74 -7.36
N GLY A 1048 -0.28 4.71 -7.26
CA GLY A 1048 -0.49 3.77 -8.37
C GLY A 1048 -0.81 4.48 -9.69
N ALA A 1049 -0.22 4.02 -10.80
CA ALA A 1049 -0.18 4.76 -12.07
C ALA A 1049 -1.55 5.18 -12.62
N GLU A 1050 -2.64 4.52 -12.19
CA GLU A 1050 -4.02 4.91 -12.49
C GLU A 1050 -4.50 6.12 -11.68
N ALA A 1051 -4.35 6.10 -10.35
CA ALA A 1051 -4.62 7.26 -9.49
C ALA A 1051 -3.74 8.46 -9.86
N GLY A 1052 -2.50 8.22 -10.31
CA GLY A 1052 -1.63 9.25 -10.87
C GLY A 1052 -2.22 9.93 -12.12
N ARG A 1053 -2.80 9.15 -13.05
CA ARG A 1053 -3.52 9.70 -14.23
C ARG A 1053 -4.80 10.42 -13.82
N GLN A 1054 -5.58 9.86 -12.90
CA GLN A 1054 -6.83 10.46 -12.42
C GLN A 1054 -6.60 11.84 -11.77
N TRP A 1055 -5.57 11.99 -10.94
CA TRP A 1055 -5.23 13.28 -10.32
C TRP A 1055 -4.83 14.33 -11.37
N VAL A 1056 -4.03 13.97 -12.38
CA VAL A 1056 -3.66 14.91 -13.47
C VAL A 1056 -4.88 15.29 -14.32
N HIS A 1057 -5.74 14.32 -14.64
CA HIS A 1057 -7.00 14.59 -15.34
C HIS A 1057 -7.90 15.54 -14.53
N PHE A 1058 -8.04 15.30 -13.22
CA PHE A 1058 -8.79 16.16 -12.31
C PHE A 1058 -8.31 17.62 -12.35
N LEU A 1059 -7.01 17.87 -12.23
CA LEU A 1059 -6.47 19.24 -12.23
C LEU A 1059 -6.67 19.94 -13.59
N LEU A 1060 -6.26 19.30 -14.69
CA LEU A 1060 -6.32 19.92 -16.02
C LEU A 1060 -7.75 20.13 -16.50
N THR A 1061 -8.69 19.22 -16.20
CA THR A 1061 -10.09 19.36 -16.61
C THR A 1061 -10.86 20.39 -15.78
N ASN A 1062 -10.50 20.61 -14.51
CA ASN A 1062 -11.08 21.68 -13.70
C ASN A 1062 -10.50 23.08 -13.98
N LEU A 1063 -9.27 23.19 -14.53
CA LEU A 1063 -8.61 24.48 -14.79
C LEU A 1063 -8.60 24.92 -16.26
N LEU A 1064 -8.45 23.99 -17.20
CA LEU A 1064 -8.30 24.27 -18.63
C LEU A 1064 -9.53 23.78 -19.42
N GLY A 1065 -9.85 22.49 -19.32
CA GLY A 1065 -10.99 21.90 -20.01
C GLY A 1065 -10.78 20.45 -20.48
N GLY A 1066 -11.51 20.05 -21.52
CA GLY A 1066 -11.38 18.71 -22.13
C GLY A 1066 -12.68 18.20 -22.78
N ALA A 1067 -13.83 18.51 -22.17
CA ALA A 1067 -15.16 18.39 -22.79
C ALA A 1067 -16.00 19.69 -22.65
N THR A 1068 -15.37 20.73 -22.11
CA THR A 1068 -15.93 22.06 -21.87
C THR A 1068 -14.76 23.02 -21.67
N PRO A 1069 -14.76 24.23 -22.27
CA PRO A 1069 -13.76 25.24 -21.98
C PRO A 1069 -13.97 25.76 -20.54
N MET A 1070 -13.08 25.36 -19.62
CA MET A 1070 -13.12 25.79 -18.23
C MET A 1070 -12.29 27.05 -18.00
N ALA A 1071 -11.17 27.22 -18.71
CA ALA A 1071 -10.39 28.47 -18.63
C ALA A 1071 -11.22 29.68 -19.08
N ASP A 1072 -12.00 29.58 -20.16
CA ASP A 1072 -12.92 30.66 -20.59
C ASP A 1072 -13.94 31.05 -19.50
N ARG A 1073 -14.46 30.07 -18.74
CA ARG A 1073 -15.44 30.32 -17.67
C ARG A 1073 -14.78 30.94 -16.44
N ILE A 1074 -13.57 30.48 -16.11
CA ILE A 1074 -12.78 31.02 -15.00
C ILE A 1074 -12.33 32.45 -15.31
N LEU A 1075 -11.69 32.68 -16.46
CA LEU A 1075 -11.23 33.99 -16.91
C LEU A 1075 -12.40 34.96 -17.10
N GLY A 1076 -13.53 34.50 -17.67
CA GLY A 1076 -14.76 35.29 -17.77
C GLY A 1076 -15.38 35.67 -16.42
N ALA A 1077 -15.24 34.82 -15.39
CA ALA A 1077 -15.64 35.16 -14.03
C ALA A 1077 -14.67 36.17 -13.36
N MET A 1078 -13.35 35.97 -13.53
CA MET A 1078 -12.31 36.87 -13.00
C MET A 1078 -12.28 38.24 -13.70
N ALA A 1079 -12.75 38.33 -14.94
CA ALA A 1079 -12.98 39.60 -15.63
C ALA A 1079 -14.25 40.32 -15.14
N ALA A 1080 -15.24 39.57 -14.64
CA ALA A 1080 -16.53 40.10 -14.20
C ALA A 1080 -16.58 40.54 -12.73
N ASP A 1081 -15.81 39.92 -11.82
CA ASP A 1081 -15.59 40.41 -10.45
C ASP A 1081 -14.11 40.74 -10.24
N PRO A 1082 -13.72 42.03 -10.22
CA PRO A 1082 -12.34 42.46 -9.92
C PRO A 1082 -11.81 41.96 -8.58
N ARG A 1083 -12.69 41.63 -7.61
CA ARG A 1083 -12.28 41.13 -6.30
C ARG A 1083 -11.86 39.66 -6.33
N LEU A 1084 -12.31 38.88 -7.32
CA LEU A 1084 -11.92 37.48 -7.45
C LEU A 1084 -10.41 37.39 -7.75
N GLY A 1085 -9.64 36.91 -6.79
CA GLY A 1085 -8.18 36.89 -6.83
C GLY A 1085 -7.57 35.55 -7.21
N MET A 1086 -8.25 34.43 -6.93
CA MET A 1086 -7.76 33.10 -7.30
C MET A 1086 -8.90 32.09 -7.47
N VAL A 1087 -8.70 31.14 -8.40
CA VAL A 1087 -9.58 30.00 -8.67
C VAL A 1087 -8.73 28.72 -8.81
N PHE A 1088 -9.13 27.65 -8.13
CA PHE A 1088 -8.46 26.34 -8.18
C PHE A 1088 -9.45 25.17 -8.02
N PRO A 1089 -9.07 23.92 -8.39
CA PRO A 1089 -9.98 22.77 -8.31
C PRO A 1089 -10.43 22.47 -6.88
N ASP A 1090 -11.70 22.11 -6.71
CA ASP A 1090 -12.24 21.68 -5.43
C ASP A 1090 -11.87 20.22 -5.13
N ASP A 1091 -10.74 19.99 -4.44
CA ASP A 1091 -10.39 18.66 -3.92
C ASP A 1091 -11.33 18.29 -2.76
N PRO A 1092 -12.12 17.21 -2.83
CA PRO A 1092 -13.03 16.82 -1.76
C PRO A 1092 -12.34 16.28 -0.50
N ASN A 1093 -11.05 15.99 -0.55
CA ASN A 1093 -10.28 15.52 0.61
C ASN A 1093 -9.95 16.69 1.56
N ILE A 1094 -10.04 16.45 2.87
CA ILE A 1094 -9.62 17.43 3.89
C ILE A 1094 -8.13 17.23 4.15
N VAL A 1095 -7.32 18.26 3.92
CA VAL A 1095 -5.86 18.19 4.05
C VAL A 1095 -5.39 19.28 5.01
N SER A 1096 -4.70 18.88 6.08
CA SER A 1096 -4.13 19.77 7.09
C SER A 1096 -2.76 20.33 6.68
N TRP A 1097 -2.16 21.12 7.57
CA TRP A 1097 -0.74 21.50 7.46
C TRP A 1097 0.19 20.29 7.61
N GLY A 1098 -0.09 19.37 8.54
CA GLY A 1098 0.80 18.25 8.88
C GLY A 1098 2.23 18.71 9.16
N GLU A 1099 3.21 17.99 8.61
CA GLU A 1099 4.65 18.28 8.75
C GLU A 1099 5.07 19.64 8.14
N ASN A 1100 4.20 20.30 7.36
CA ASN A 1100 4.49 21.59 6.74
C ASN A 1100 4.28 22.78 7.68
N ARG A 1101 3.62 22.60 8.83
CA ARG A 1101 3.27 23.70 9.73
C ARG A 1101 4.47 24.59 10.11
N PRO A 1102 5.65 24.07 10.51
CA PRO A 1102 6.79 24.91 10.86
C PRO A 1102 7.35 25.71 9.67
N HIS A 1103 7.33 25.12 8.47
CA HIS A 1103 7.73 25.81 7.24
C HIS A 1103 6.71 26.88 6.83
N ALA A 1104 5.42 26.60 7.04
CA ALA A 1104 4.34 27.55 6.80
C ALA A 1104 4.41 28.73 7.76
N GLU A 1105 4.60 28.51 9.06
CA GLU A 1105 4.74 29.55 10.08
C GLU A 1105 5.94 30.47 9.79
N ALA A 1106 7.11 29.90 9.49
CA ALA A 1106 8.31 30.67 9.14
C ALA A 1106 8.15 31.52 7.85
N MET A 1107 7.41 31.00 6.86
CA MET A 1107 7.13 31.73 5.62
C MET A 1107 5.99 32.74 5.77
N ALA A 1108 4.98 32.42 6.58
CA ALA A 1108 3.87 33.30 6.91
C ALA A 1108 4.36 34.56 7.64
N GLN A 1109 5.36 34.45 8.53
CA GLN A 1109 6.04 35.61 9.11
C GLN A 1109 6.67 36.53 8.06
N ARG A 1110 7.37 35.97 7.03
CA ARG A 1110 7.94 36.76 5.92
C ARG A 1110 6.87 37.43 5.03
N LEU A 1111 5.70 36.81 4.92
CA LEU A 1111 4.53 37.32 4.20
C LEU A 1111 3.62 38.20 5.10
N GLU A 1112 3.98 38.38 6.37
CA GLU A 1112 3.19 39.05 7.42
C GLU A 1112 1.73 38.51 7.47
N ILE A 1113 1.57 37.18 7.54
CA ILE A 1113 0.31 36.46 7.69
C ILE A 1113 0.32 35.80 9.08
N ASP A 1114 -0.52 36.29 9.99
CA ASP A 1114 -0.59 35.81 11.38
C ASP A 1114 -1.99 36.12 11.95
N PRO A 1115 -2.68 35.18 12.64
CA PRO A 1115 -2.35 33.76 12.79
C PRO A 1115 -2.70 32.92 11.55
N LEU A 1116 -2.04 31.77 11.41
CA LEU A 1116 -2.47 30.73 10.47
C LEU A 1116 -3.72 30.00 11.00
N PRO A 1117 -4.73 29.75 10.14
CA PRO A 1117 -5.90 28.96 10.50
C PRO A 1117 -5.58 27.46 10.54
N GLU A 1118 -6.32 26.70 11.34
CA GLU A 1118 -6.20 25.23 11.41
C GLU A 1118 -6.83 24.55 10.19
N ALA A 1119 -7.94 25.08 9.66
CA ALA A 1119 -8.59 24.55 8.46
C ALA A 1119 -8.27 25.39 7.23
N ILE A 1120 -7.73 24.74 6.19
CA ILE A 1120 -7.27 25.38 4.96
C ILE A 1120 -7.92 24.79 3.70
N VAL A 1121 -8.04 25.64 2.67
CA VAL A 1121 -8.20 25.25 1.27
C VAL A 1121 -6.98 25.74 0.51
N PHE A 1122 -6.51 25.00 -0.49
CA PHE A 1122 -5.36 25.39 -1.31
C PHE A 1122 -5.37 24.71 -2.69
N PRO A 1123 -4.69 25.29 -3.71
CA PRO A 1123 -4.53 24.65 -5.02
C PRO A 1123 -3.67 23.39 -4.90
N VAL A 1124 -4.31 22.24 -4.72
CA VAL A 1124 -3.64 20.93 -4.61
C VAL A 1124 -2.89 20.61 -5.91
N GLY A 1125 -1.59 20.33 -5.81
CA GLY A 1125 -0.71 20.19 -6.98
C GLY A 1125 -0.29 21.54 -7.57
N SER A 1126 -0.40 22.62 -6.79
CA SER A 1126 0.00 24.00 -7.09
C SER A 1126 -0.62 24.63 -8.33
N MET A 1127 -1.63 24.01 -8.96
CA MET A 1127 -2.26 24.53 -10.18
C MET A 1127 -3.46 25.45 -9.89
N PHE A 1128 -3.50 26.63 -10.51
CA PHE A 1128 -4.53 27.65 -10.27
C PHE A 1128 -4.64 28.67 -11.41
N TRP A 1129 -5.70 29.47 -11.40
CA TRP A 1129 -5.77 30.79 -12.03
C TRP A 1129 -5.76 31.88 -10.96
N ALA A 1130 -4.99 32.95 -11.15
CA ALA A 1130 -4.86 34.03 -10.18
C ALA A 1130 -4.78 35.42 -10.84
N ARG A 1131 -5.18 36.45 -10.09
CA ARG A 1131 -4.96 37.85 -10.43
C ARG A 1131 -3.57 38.27 -9.97
N VAL A 1132 -2.78 38.87 -10.86
CA VAL A 1132 -1.36 39.16 -10.60
C VAL A 1132 -1.17 40.03 -9.35
N VAL A 1133 -1.98 41.07 -9.18
CA VAL A 1133 -1.92 41.95 -7.98
C VAL A 1133 -2.30 41.25 -6.67
N ALA A 1134 -3.00 40.11 -6.70
CA ALA A 1134 -3.31 39.31 -5.51
C ALA A 1134 -2.14 38.38 -5.12
N LEU A 1135 -1.17 38.17 -6.02
CA LEU A 1135 0.08 37.44 -5.79
C LEU A 1135 1.28 38.35 -5.52
N GLU A 1136 1.13 39.69 -5.61
CA GLU A 1136 2.23 40.65 -5.44
C GLU A 1136 3.10 40.39 -4.19
N PRO A 1137 2.56 40.06 -2.98
CA PRO A 1137 3.39 39.79 -1.81
C PRO A 1137 4.30 38.56 -1.95
N LEU A 1138 3.90 37.56 -2.74
CA LEU A 1138 4.71 36.39 -3.05
C LEU A 1138 5.70 36.67 -4.19
N LEU A 1139 5.25 37.36 -5.25
CA LEU A 1139 6.09 37.72 -6.41
C LEU A 1139 7.16 38.78 -6.09
N THR A 1140 7.01 39.52 -4.99
CA THR A 1140 7.98 40.52 -4.50
C THR A 1140 8.79 40.07 -3.29
N LEU A 1141 8.56 38.84 -2.78
CA LEU A 1141 9.23 38.24 -1.61
C LEU A 1141 10.76 38.07 -1.76
N GLY A 1142 11.29 38.21 -2.98
CA GLY A 1142 12.72 38.17 -3.27
C GLY A 1142 13.35 36.78 -3.21
N LEU A 1143 12.57 35.71 -3.39
CA LEU A 1143 13.08 34.34 -3.39
C LEU A 1143 14.06 34.09 -4.55
N SER A 1144 15.21 33.54 -4.20
CA SER A 1144 16.31 33.19 -5.10
C SER A 1144 16.52 31.68 -5.15
N TRP A 1145 17.26 31.17 -6.15
CA TRP A 1145 17.49 29.73 -6.27
C TRP A 1145 18.07 29.06 -5.01
N PRO A 1146 19.00 29.69 -4.25
CA PRO A 1146 19.44 29.19 -2.95
C PRO A 1146 18.36 29.03 -1.87
N ASP A 1147 17.28 29.83 -1.86
CA ASP A 1147 16.22 29.78 -0.84
C ASP A 1147 15.40 28.48 -0.91
N TYR A 1148 15.26 27.90 -2.11
CA TYR A 1148 14.58 26.61 -2.26
C TYR A 1148 15.49 25.46 -1.82
N PRO A 1149 14.99 24.46 -1.09
CA PRO A 1149 15.78 23.28 -0.75
C PRO A 1149 16.20 22.49 -2.01
N ALA A 1150 17.25 21.67 -1.86
CA ALA A 1150 17.72 20.78 -2.91
C ALA A 1150 16.89 19.49 -2.96
N GLU A 1151 16.84 18.84 -4.13
CA GLU A 1151 16.29 17.50 -4.29
C GLU A 1151 17.33 16.44 -3.84
N PRO A 1152 16.93 15.25 -3.38
CA PRO A 1152 15.55 14.75 -3.31
C PRO A 1152 14.77 15.31 -2.12
N LEU A 1153 13.58 15.84 -2.41
CA LEU A 1153 12.60 16.30 -1.41
C LEU A 1153 11.57 15.20 -1.09
N PRO A 1154 11.08 15.14 0.17
CA PRO A 1154 10.02 14.22 0.56
C PRO A 1154 8.69 14.48 -0.18
N TYR A 1155 7.74 13.55 -0.07
CA TYR A 1155 6.42 13.61 -0.69
C TYR A 1155 5.57 14.79 -0.18
N ASP A 1156 5.61 15.04 1.12
CA ASP A 1156 5.03 16.21 1.80
C ASP A 1156 6.04 16.73 2.84
N GLY A 1157 5.76 17.81 3.57
CA GLY A 1157 6.64 18.30 4.64
C GLY A 1157 7.85 19.09 4.11
N SER A 1158 7.62 20.07 3.24
CA SER A 1158 8.69 20.91 2.68
C SER A 1158 8.29 22.36 2.50
N LEU A 1159 9.27 23.25 2.30
CA LEU A 1159 9.05 24.67 2.01
C LEU A 1159 8.12 24.90 0.79
N LEU A 1160 8.19 24.02 -0.22
CA LEU A 1160 7.36 24.15 -1.44
C LEU A 1160 5.90 23.79 -1.15
N HIS A 1161 5.67 22.72 -0.39
CA HIS A 1161 4.34 22.26 0.02
C HIS A 1161 3.71 23.18 1.10
N ALA A 1162 4.54 23.93 1.83
CA ALA A 1162 4.10 25.04 2.67
C ALA A 1162 3.70 26.28 1.85
N LEU A 1163 4.49 26.67 0.84
CA LEU A 1163 4.16 27.76 -0.09
C LEU A 1163 2.86 27.48 -0.87
N GLU A 1164 2.68 26.25 -1.35
CA GLU A 1164 1.44 25.76 -1.97
C GLU A 1164 0.21 26.01 -1.08
N ARG A 1165 0.29 25.60 0.20
CA ARG A 1165 -0.78 25.78 1.20
C ARG A 1165 -1.02 27.26 1.57
N LEU A 1166 0.01 28.10 1.51
CA LEU A 1166 -0.07 29.54 1.82
C LEU A 1166 -0.69 30.39 0.70
N LEU A 1167 -0.71 29.92 -0.55
CA LEU A 1167 -1.15 30.70 -1.73
C LEU A 1167 -2.50 31.44 -1.53
N PRO A 1168 -3.58 30.82 -1.01
CA PRO A 1168 -4.86 31.53 -0.82
C PRO A 1168 -4.87 32.49 0.38
N LEU A 1169 -3.96 32.31 1.35
CA LEU A 1169 -3.78 33.25 2.46
C LEU A 1169 -3.06 34.52 1.99
N VAL A 1170 -2.10 34.41 1.05
CA VAL A 1170 -1.52 35.56 0.35
C VAL A 1170 -2.62 36.32 -0.41
N VAL A 1171 -3.43 35.62 -1.21
CA VAL A 1171 -4.52 36.22 -1.99
C VAL A 1171 -5.53 36.93 -1.08
N THR A 1172 -6.01 36.27 -0.03
CA THR A 1172 -7.01 36.87 0.87
C THR A 1172 -6.46 38.00 1.74
N LYS A 1173 -5.16 37.99 2.11
CA LYS A 1173 -4.50 39.13 2.75
C LYS A 1173 -4.58 40.40 1.90
N THR A 1174 -4.51 40.30 0.58
CA THR A 1174 -4.65 41.47 -0.32
C THR A 1174 -6.10 41.97 -0.49
N GLY A 1175 -7.06 41.44 0.27
CA GLY A 1175 -8.48 41.81 0.20
C GLY A 1175 -9.26 41.17 -0.95
N HIS A 1176 -8.63 40.26 -1.71
CA HIS A 1176 -9.27 39.54 -2.80
C HIS A 1176 -9.99 38.27 -2.30
N THR A 1177 -11.00 37.83 -3.04
CA THR A 1177 -11.78 36.62 -2.77
C THR A 1177 -11.25 35.40 -3.52
N LEU A 1178 -11.67 34.22 -3.06
CA LEU A 1178 -11.39 32.93 -3.66
C LEU A 1178 -12.67 32.37 -4.30
N ALA A 1179 -12.53 31.54 -5.33
CA ALA A 1179 -13.56 30.63 -5.80
C ALA A 1179 -12.93 29.26 -6.12
N LEU A 1180 -13.74 28.22 -6.26
CA LEU A 1180 -13.27 26.88 -6.64
C LEU A 1180 -13.87 26.47 -7.99
N SER A 1181 -13.12 25.69 -8.78
CA SER A 1181 -13.65 25.06 -9.98
C SER A 1181 -14.07 23.61 -9.72
N HIS A 1182 -15.24 23.23 -10.25
CA HIS A 1182 -15.79 21.88 -10.11
C HIS A 1182 -16.50 21.42 -11.38
N VAL A 1183 -16.00 20.34 -11.97
CA VAL A 1183 -16.59 19.61 -13.10
C VAL A 1183 -17.23 18.32 -12.56
N PRO A 1184 -18.57 18.17 -12.63
CA PRO A 1184 -19.25 16.99 -12.10
C PRO A 1184 -18.73 15.67 -12.70
N GLY A 1185 -18.53 14.67 -11.83
CA GLY A 1185 -17.97 13.37 -12.20
C GLY A 1185 -16.44 13.33 -12.29
N VAL A 1186 -15.74 14.47 -12.18
CA VAL A 1186 -14.28 14.56 -12.24
C VAL A 1186 -13.73 14.87 -10.85
N THR A 1187 -13.25 13.84 -10.14
CA THR A 1187 -12.69 13.93 -8.78
C THR A 1187 -11.31 13.30 -8.69
N ARG A 1188 -10.53 13.77 -7.73
CA ARG A 1188 -9.42 13.03 -7.10
C ARG A 1188 -9.96 11.96 -6.15
#